data_AF-A0A7Z9D4Z5-F1
#
_entry.id   AF-A0A7Z9D4Z5-F1
#
_cell.length_a   1.000
_cell.length_b   1.000
_cell.length_c   1.000
_cell.angle_alpha   90.00
_cell.angle_beta   90.00
_cell.angle_gamma   90.00
#
_symmetry.space_group_name_H-M   'P 1'
#
loop_
_entity.id
_entity.type
_entity.pdbx_description
1 polymer ?
#
loop_
_entity_poly.entity_id
_entity_poly.type
_entity_poly.pdbx_seq_one_letter_code
_entity_poly.pdbx_strand_id
1 'polypeptide(L)'
;MAQLQQVILRRTGIYPLNSVLASDPVPQHELHQRVRVLAELGMVLSTESQKTLMRMSEHELADLIADWKHLHGGDRGGCAFRKDFDIIEPTLTDTQRYTEQMLHYVTRFMGRREMAKHLCLYTVACPCCDAIWWFANNQPYGDIPDAQVITDFRPYDWQLACERGELSNSERDQREVVLLRGEGRIVPLMCSLFTEIATQNQVYSEFDRADLLTLATHLVFYDALPTLEGPFAFRENLAFLAAAISTDYAHQARTLNEVLRIAVALSNINLLGTEGDLSLSDPSRFKLRRHQRTFIARLINTLCERDYEAACYDTATHAERFKRLARTIHPGEYPSLVYLNVWADALYNGEMRSYESEVDAAYRSCDVDKVTRVLSRRPGVFARQLNRALRYFSGDQQQVADAFCQVAPRVAAPLLVQMHNMYTNIAAGSGQHRLVIDKAGVGSVVPAGSYTQRQLELGLHAVKSGLSGRLSGVRVHVPHDVGSLAMPLGNRNASESLLGLSRYNRVRLDPQAMQAKSPAKNSVIRLFTYWNSPADVDLSVLLYDAKGALLDRVWYGSQRAKKYCYHSGDVTNGTGGAWEFIDLKIAQAREDRVRYAVPTVQLYAGHSGENTLADVNDLFAGFMLLPRVGVGKNVHEVSQVRTKFTLTSRARGSLPLILDLKERTMTITDVGIRSGVNVIESGSVVKAMFELFAHYAPFTVADYLNLTGATVVGEDEEADIVLQPTVASLSQLYRYKGL
;
A
#
# COMPACT_ATOMS: atom_id res chain seq x y z
N MET A 1 -8.92 10.55 24.34
CA MET A 1 -7.74 9.87 24.92
C MET A 1 -7.51 8.50 24.32
N ALA A 2 -8.42 7.52 24.39
CA ALA A 2 -8.21 6.19 23.77
C ALA A 2 -7.80 6.25 22.28
N GLN A 3 -8.50 7.03 21.45
CA GLN A 3 -8.11 7.24 20.05
C GLN A 3 -6.70 7.85 19.90
N LEU A 4 -6.31 8.78 20.77
CA LEU A 4 -4.96 9.37 20.74
C LEU A 4 -3.88 8.34 21.12
N GLN A 5 -4.14 7.51 22.13
CA GLN A 5 -3.23 6.44 22.57
C GLN A 5 -3.01 5.43 21.43
N GLN A 6 -4.07 5.04 20.73
CA GLN A 6 -4.00 4.15 19.57
C GLN A 6 -3.20 4.76 18.41
N VAL A 7 -3.40 6.05 18.10
CA VAL A 7 -2.65 6.74 17.04
C VAL A 7 -1.16 6.77 17.35
N ILE A 8 -0.78 7.19 18.56
CA ILE A 8 0.62 7.28 18.96
C ILE A 8 1.26 5.89 18.99
N LEU A 9 0.59 4.90 19.59
CA LEU A 9 1.10 3.53 19.66
C LEU A 9 1.33 2.93 18.27
N ARG A 10 0.37 3.09 17.35
CA ARG A 10 0.49 2.58 15.98
C ARG A 10 1.64 3.21 15.21
N ARG A 11 1.89 4.51 15.41
CA ARG A 11 2.87 5.28 14.63
C ARG A 11 4.28 5.21 15.19
N THR A 12 4.46 5.07 16.50
CA THR A 12 5.78 5.18 17.14
C THR A 12 6.16 4.00 18.03
N GLY A 13 5.22 3.09 18.36
CA GLY A 13 5.44 2.10 19.42
C GLY A 13 5.45 2.71 20.83
N ILE A 14 5.07 3.98 21.01
CA ILE A 14 4.98 4.62 22.33
C ILE A 14 3.53 4.54 22.82
N TYR A 15 3.32 4.10 24.05
CA TYR A 15 2.00 4.12 24.69
C TYR A 15 1.93 5.19 25.79
N PRO A 16 1.19 6.30 25.58
CA PRO A 16 1.03 7.31 26.60
C PRO A 16 0.01 6.88 27.66
N LEU A 17 0.36 7.03 28.94
CA LEU A 17 -0.50 6.68 30.06
C LEU A 17 -1.36 7.87 30.51
N ASN A 18 -2.65 7.61 30.79
CA ASN A 18 -3.66 8.62 31.07
C ASN A 18 -3.55 9.23 32.48
N SER A 19 -2.90 8.57 33.44
CA SER A 19 -2.86 9.02 34.83
C SER A 19 -1.52 9.67 35.22
N VAL A 20 -1.60 10.87 35.84
CA VAL A 20 -0.46 11.51 36.51
C VAL A 20 -0.11 10.76 37.81
N LEU A 21 -1.10 10.09 38.41
CA LEU A 21 -0.96 9.34 39.65
C LEU A 21 -0.41 7.94 39.37
N ALA A 22 0.82 7.70 39.81
CA ALA A 22 1.37 6.35 39.86
C ALA A 22 0.65 5.56 40.96
N SER A 23 0.22 4.33 40.67
CA SER A 23 -0.13 3.37 41.71
C SER A 23 1.13 2.91 42.46
N ASP A 24 0.94 2.39 43.67
CA ASP A 24 2.02 1.76 44.42
C ASP A 24 2.70 0.67 43.57
N PRO A 25 4.03 0.53 43.66
CA PRO A 25 4.75 -0.45 42.86
C PRO A 25 4.28 -1.86 43.22
N VAL A 26 3.90 -2.64 42.20
CA VAL A 26 3.54 -4.04 42.39
C VAL A 26 4.77 -4.88 42.74
N PRO A 27 4.61 -5.99 43.49
CA PRO A 27 5.72 -6.90 43.79
C PRO A 27 6.41 -7.45 42.54
N GLN A 28 7.70 -7.82 42.67
CA GLN A 28 8.52 -8.30 41.55
C GLN A 28 7.93 -9.52 40.83
N HIS A 29 7.23 -10.42 41.54
CA HIS A 29 6.61 -11.59 40.95
C HIS A 29 5.42 -11.22 40.02
N GLU A 30 4.64 -10.21 40.40
CA GLU A 30 3.52 -9.71 39.59
C GLU A 30 4.05 -8.95 38.37
N LEU A 31 5.13 -8.17 38.52
CA LEU A 31 5.81 -7.56 37.37
C LEU A 31 6.28 -8.60 36.35
N HIS A 32 6.88 -9.71 36.79
CA HIS A 32 7.27 -10.79 35.88
C HIS A 32 6.07 -11.39 35.14
N GLN A 33 4.93 -11.56 35.80
CA GLN A 33 3.70 -12.00 35.16
C GLN A 33 3.20 -11.00 34.11
N ARG A 34 3.16 -9.71 34.43
CA ARG A 34 2.76 -8.66 33.49
C ARG A 34 3.68 -8.59 32.26
N VAL A 35 5.00 -8.65 32.46
CA VAL A 35 5.97 -8.69 31.36
C VAL A 35 5.76 -9.92 30.48
N ARG A 36 5.53 -11.09 31.09
CA ARG A 36 5.24 -12.32 30.36
C ARG A 36 3.98 -12.20 29.50
N VAL A 37 2.88 -11.70 30.06
CA VAL A 37 1.60 -11.51 29.32
C VAL A 37 1.78 -10.57 28.12
N LEU A 38 2.54 -9.48 28.27
CA LEU A 38 2.81 -8.56 27.17
C LEU A 38 3.78 -9.18 26.13
N ALA A 39 4.76 -9.97 26.57
CA ALA A 39 5.68 -10.68 25.68
C ALA A 39 4.97 -11.76 24.84
N GLU A 40 3.97 -12.45 25.40
CA GLU A 40 3.11 -13.40 24.68
C GLU A 40 2.27 -12.70 23.60
N LEU A 41 2.01 -11.40 23.75
CA LEU A 41 1.36 -10.55 22.73
C LEU A 41 2.36 -9.94 21.73
N GLY A 42 3.65 -10.31 21.81
CA GLY A 42 4.71 -9.81 20.92
C GLY A 42 5.30 -8.46 21.32
N MET A 43 5.06 -7.96 22.54
CA MET A 43 5.63 -6.70 23.01
C MET A 43 6.96 -6.90 23.74
N VAL A 44 7.92 -6.02 23.49
CA VAL A 44 9.15 -5.90 24.28
C VAL A 44 9.19 -4.57 24.96
N LEU A 45 9.47 -4.59 26.27
CA LEU A 45 9.60 -3.39 27.06
C LEU A 45 11.06 -3.17 27.44
N SER A 46 11.55 -1.96 27.22
CA SER A 46 12.83 -1.49 27.77
C SER A 46 12.83 -1.57 29.31
N THR A 47 14.01 -1.60 29.92
CA THR A 47 14.13 -1.60 31.40
C THR A 47 13.41 -0.41 32.03
N GLU A 48 13.38 0.73 31.36
CA GLU A 48 12.68 1.93 31.84
C GLU A 48 11.16 1.79 31.73
N SER A 49 10.66 1.17 30.66
CA SER A 49 9.25 0.85 30.51
C SER A 49 8.79 -0.22 31.50
N GLN A 50 9.63 -1.17 31.89
CA GLN A 50 9.31 -2.13 32.95
C GLN A 50 9.14 -1.46 34.32
N LYS A 51 9.94 -0.43 34.65
CA LYS A 51 9.72 0.39 35.85
C LYS A 51 8.38 1.13 35.80
N THR A 52 7.98 1.57 34.61
CA THR A 52 6.67 2.22 34.41
C THR A 52 5.53 1.21 34.55
N LEU A 53 5.68 -0.01 34.00
CA LEU A 53 4.73 -1.11 34.13
C LEU A 53 4.53 -1.55 35.59
N MET A 54 5.60 -1.53 36.39
CA MET A 54 5.55 -1.84 37.83
C MET A 54 4.62 -0.90 38.60
N ARG A 55 4.43 0.33 38.12
CA ARG A 55 3.60 1.37 38.76
C ARG A 55 2.29 1.62 38.03
N MET A 56 1.95 0.77 37.07
CA MET A 56 0.75 0.87 36.23
C MET A 56 -0.43 0.21 36.93
N SER A 57 -1.61 0.82 36.87
CA SER A 57 -2.82 0.20 37.43
C SER A 57 -3.31 -0.96 36.55
N GLU A 58 -4.11 -1.87 37.12
CA GLU A 58 -4.75 -2.96 36.35
C GLU A 58 -5.63 -2.44 35.20
N HIS A 59 -6.28 -1.30 35.40
CA HIS A 59 -7.11 -0.67 34.37
C HIS A 59 -6.26 -0.17 33.18
N GLU A 60 -5.15 0.53 33.48
CA GLU A 60 -4.21 0.96 32.44
C GLU A 60 -3.63 -0.23 31.67
N LEU A 61 -3.35 -1.35 32.36
CA LEU A 61 -2.83 -2.58 31.74
C LEU A 61 -3.87 -3.21 30.81
N ALA A 62 -5.13 -3.26 31.25
CA ALA A 62 -6.23 -3.74 30.43
C ALA A 62 -6.42 -2.87 29.17
N ASP A 63 -6.34 -1.55 29.29
CA ASP A 63 -6.45 -0.61 28.16
C ASP A 63 -5.31 -0.81 27.16
N LEU A 64 -4.05 -0.89 27.63
CA LEU A 64 -2.89 -1.17 26.77
C LEU A 64 -3.06 -2.47 26.00
N ILE A 65 -3.51 -3.54 26.68
CA ILE A 65 -3.74 -4.83 26.06
C ILE A 65 -4.87 -4.76 25.02
N ALA A 66 -5.94 -4.02 25.32
CA ALA A 66 -7.07 -3.83 24.41
C ALA A 66 -6.65 -3.06 23.15
N ASP A 67 -5.95 -1.94 23.32
CA ASP A 67 -5.42 -1.13 22.22
C ASP A 67 -4.40 -1.91 21.38
N TRP A 68 -3.47 -2.62 22.02
CA TRP A 68 -2.50 -3.47 21.33
C TRP A 68 -3.18 -4.55 20.49
N LYS A 69 -4.19 -5.22 21.05
CA LYS A 69 -4.96 -6.24 20.32
C LYS A 69 -5.76 -5.64 19.17
N HIS A 70 -6.32 -4.46 19.35
CA HIS A 70 -7.03 -3.76 18.29
C HIS A 70 -6.09 -3.40 17.12
N LEU A 71 -4.90 -2.90 17.42
CA LEU A 71 -3.92 -2.44 16.44
C LEU A 71 -3.14 -3.58 15.76
N HIS A 72 -2.72 -4.58 16.53
CA HIS A 72 -1.75 -5.58 16.13
C HIS A 72 -2.26 -7.01 16.19
N GLY A 73 -3.55 -7.19 16.53
CA GLY A 73 -4.18 -8.49 16.62
C GLY A 73 -3.90 -9.34 15.39
N GLY A 74 -2.92 -10.24 15.54
CA GLY A 74 -2.68 -11.45 14.76
C GLY A 74 -3.58 -12.60 15.23
N ASP A 75 -4.21 -12.47 16.39
CA ASP A 75 -5.35 -13.27 16.84
C ASP A 75 -6.66 -12.67 16.32
N ARG A 76 -6.74 -12.49 14.99
CA ARG A 76 -8.06 -12.40 14.36
C ARG A 76 -8.49 -13.83 14.13
N GLY A 77 -9.35 -14.33 15.02
CA GLY A 77 -10.12 -15.53 14.73
C GLY A 77 -10.75 -15.43 13.33
N GLY A 78 -11.02 -16.58 12.72
CA GLY A 78 -11.55 -16.64 11.37
C GLY A 78 -11.66 -18.06 10.87
N CYS A 79 -12.49 -18.27 9.84
CA CYS A 79 -12.64 -19.56 9.21
C CYS A 79 -11.47 -19.81 8.24
N ALA A 80 -10.77 -20.92 8.41
CA ALA A 80 -9.90 -21.49 7.39
C ALA A 80 -10.45 -22.87 7.02
N PHE A 81 -10.42 -23.24 5.73
CA PHE A 81 -11.03 -24.50 5.26
C PHE A 81 -10.32 -25.77 5.76
N ARG A 82 -9.27 -25.66 6.59
CA ARG A 82 -8.69 -26.78 7.32
C ARG A 82 -7.86 -26.27 8.51
N LYS A 83 -8.24 -26.64 9.73
CA LYS A 83 -7.36 -26.52 10.91
C LYS A 83 -6.16 -27.48 10.80
N ASP A 84 -6.35 -28.56 10.05
CA ASP A 84 -5.38 -29.64 9.89
C ASP A 84 -4.73 -29.54 8.50
N PHE A 85 -4.08 -28.42 8.21
CA PHE A 85 -3.17 -28.33 7.07
C PHE A 85 -1.87 -29.14 7.33
N ASP A 86 -2.05 -30.38 7.79
CA ASP A 86 -1.09 -31.48 7.76
C ASP A 86 -1.27 -32.18 6.42
N ILE A 87 -0.26 -32.10 5.56
CA ILE A 87 -0.13 -32.99 4.39
C ILE A 87 0.37 -34.36 4.88
N ILE A 88 -0.43 -34.99 5.73
CA ILE A 88 -0.34 -36.41 6.07
C ILE A 88 -1.81 -36.86 6.02
N GLU A 89 -2.42 -37.00 4.85
CA GLU A 89 -2.45 -38.32 4.23
C GLU A 89 -2.76 -38.22 2.72
N PRO A 90 -1.92 -38.81 1.84
CA PRO A 90 -2.09 -38.77 0.40
C PRO A 90 -3.19 -39.71 -0.14
N THR A 91 -4.12 -40.18 0.70
CA THR A 91 -5.01 -41.32 0.40
C THR A 91 -6.49 -40.96 0.20
N LEU A 92 -6.93 -39.73 0.49
CA LEU A 92 -8.33 -39.37 0.29
C LEU A 92 -8.67 -39.18 -1.20
N THR A 93 -9.55 -40.05 -1.68
CA THR A 93 -10.11 -40.02 -3.03
C THR A 93 -10.92 -38.73 -3.25
N ASP A 94 -11.05 -38.28 -4.50
CA ASP A 94 -11.77 -37.03 -4.81
C ASP A 94 -13.24 -37.08 -4.36
N THR A 95 -13.84 -38.28 -4.33
CA THR A 95 -15.18 -38.53 -3.79
C THR A 95 -15.26 -38.22 -2.29
N GLN A 96 -14.25 -38.60 -1.50
CA GLN A 96 -14.21 -38.32 -0.05
C GLN A 96 -14.04 -36.83 0.21
N ARG A 97 -13.20 -36.15 -0.58
CA ARG A 97 -13.05 -34.69 -0.53
C ARG A 97 -14.34 -33.95 -0.89
N TYR A 98 -15.05 -34.40 -1.92
CA TYR A 98 -16.33 -33.82 -2.34
C TYR A 98 -17.45 -34.07 -1.31
N THR A 99 -17.42 -35.23 -0.65
CA THR A 99 -18.38 -35.59 0.40
C THR A 99 -18.19 -34.74 1.66
N GLU A 100 -16.94 -34.50 2.06
CA GLU A 100 -16.62 -33.59 3.16
C GLU A 100 -17.01 -32.14 2.82
N GLN A 101 -16.79 -31.69 1.59
CA GLN A 101 -17.25 -30.37 1.12
C GLN A 101 -18.77 -30.22 1.17
N MET A 102 -19.53 -31.24 0.74
CA MET A 102 -20.99 -31.24 0.81
C MET A 102 -21.50 -31.23 2.26
N LEU A 103 -20.90 -32.03 3.15
CA LEU A 103 -21.26 -32.06 4.57
C LEU A 103 -20.97 -30.72 5.27
N HIS A 104 -19.87 -30.06 4.91
CA HIS A 104 -19.54 -28.72 5.38
C HIS A 104 -20.53 -27.66 4.87
N TYR A 105 -20.99 -27.77 3.62
CA TYR A 105 -21.98 -26.87 3.03
C TYR A 105 -23.37 -27.02 3.68
N VAL A 106 -23.79 -28.26 3.93
CA VAL A 106 -25.09 -28.59 4.59
C VAL A 106 -25.11 -28.12 6.05
N THR A 107 -24.01 -28.28 6.77
CA THR A 107 -23.90 -27.82 8.18
C THR A 107 -23.82 -26.30 8.30
N ARG A 108 -23.29 -25.58 7.29
CA ARG A 108 -23.25 -24.11 7.23
C ARG A 108 -24.62 -23.48 6.95
N PHE A 109 -25.48 -24.14 6.17
CA PHE A 109 -26.82 -23.62 5.84
C PHE A 109 -27.81 -23.70 7.02
N MET A 110 -27.55 -24.55 8.02
CA MET A 110 -28.40 -24.74 9.20
C MET A 110 -27.86 -24.00 10.43
N GLY A 111 -27.93 -22.66 10.40
CA GLY A 111 -27.51 -21.81 11.51
C GLY A 111 -28.54 -21.67 12.64
N ARG A 112 -28.09 -21.98 13.87
CA ARG A 112 -28.61 -21.64 15.22
C ARG A 112 -30.15 -21.75 15.48
N ARG A 113 -30.49 -22.63 16.44
CA ARG A 113 -31.78 -22.89 17.13
C ARG A 113 -32.80 -23.86 16.53
N GLU A 114 -32.69 -24.26 15.26
CA GLU A 114 -33.66 -25.22 14.67
C GLU A 114 -33.21 -26.69 14.65
N MET A 115 -32.01 -27.00 15.19
CA MET A 115 -31.43 -28.34 15.14
C MET A 115 -32.24 -29.40 15.91
N ALA A 116 -33.04 -29.00 16.90
CA ALA A 116 -33.85 -29.94 17.70
C ALA A 116 -35.30 -30.11 17.21
N LYS A 117 -35.82 -29.20 16.36
CA LYS A 117 -37.23 -29.24 15.91
C LYS A 117 -37.42 -29.83 14.51
N HIS A 118 -36.42 -29.72 13.63
CA HIS A 118 -36.56 -30.09 12.23
C HIS A 118 -35.97 -31.48 11.87
N LEU A 119 -35.25 -32.15 12.78
CA LEU A 119 -34.78 -33.52 12.55
C LEU A 119 -35.93 -34.55 12.47
N CYS A 120 -37.14 -34.20 12.93
CA CYS A 120 -38.34 -35.02 12.78
C CYS A 120 -39.19 -34.71 11.52
N LEU A 121 -38.82 -33.73 10.69
CA LEU A 121 -39.72 -33.22 9.63
C LEU A 121 -39.16 -33.30 8.19
N TYR A 122 -37.91 -33.70 7.99
CA TYR A 122 -37.31 -33.82 6.64
C TYR A 122 -37.07 -35.26 6.18
N THR A 123 -37.93 -36.18 6.58
CA THR A 123 -38.04 -37.52 5.97
C THR A 123 -38.83 -37.54 4.66
N VAL A 124 -39.13 -36.40 4.05
CA VAL A 124 -39.84 -36.35 2.77
C VAL A 124 -39.21 -35.31 1.85
N ALA A 125 -38.79 -35.76 0.66
CA ALA A 125 -38.29 -35.00 -0.49
C ALA A 125 -36.77 -34.75 -0.59
N CYS A 126 -35.99 -35.81 -0.82
CA CYS A 126 -34.78 -35.72 -1.65
C CYS A 126 -34.57 -37.03 -2.44
N PRO A 127 -34.55 -37.03 -3.79
CA PRO A 127 -34.47 -38.27 -4.60
C PRO A 127 -33.08 -38.93 -4.68
N CYS A 128 -32.06 -38.49 -3.92
CA CYS A 128 -30.70 -39.05 -4.02
C CYS A 128 -30.24 -39.84 -2.77
N CYS A 129 -31.15 -40.18 -1.86
CA CYS A 129 -30.81 -40.75 -0.55
C CYS A 129 -31.01 -42.28 -0.41
N ASP A 130 -31.08 -43.04 -1.51
CA ASP A 130 -31.28 -44.50 -1.44
C ASP A 130 -30.07 -45.26 -0.83
N ALA A 131 -28.89 -44.65 -0.78
CA ALA A 131 -27.70 -45.30 -0.21
C ALA A 131 -27.69 -45.34 1.33
N ILE A 132 -28.37 -44.40 2.00
CA ILE A 132 -28.36 -44.32 3.48
C ILE A 132 -29.49 -45.16 4.09
N TRP A 133 -30.60 -45.34 3.37
CA TRP A 133 -31.73 -46.14 3.84
C TRP A 133 -31.44 -47.65 3.83
N TRP A 134 -30.59 -48.12 2.91
CA TRP A 134 -30.24 -49.54 2.79
C TRP A 134 -29.35 -50.05 3.95
N PHE A 135 -28.49 -49.20 4.51
CA PHE A 135 -27.56 -49.58 5.57
C PHE A 135 -28.20 -49.71 6.96
N ALA A 136 -29.35 -49.05 7.20
CA ALA A 136 -29.90 -48.95 8.56
C ALA A 136 -30.98 -50.00 8.89
N ASN A 137 -31.61 -50.64 7.91
CA ASN A 137 -32.91 -51.31 8.14
C ASN A 137 -33.03 -52.79 7.75
N ASN A 138 -31.96 -53.50 7.37
CA ASN A 138 -32.06 -54.91 6.99
C ASN A 138 -30.98 -55.84 7.59
N GLN A 139 -30.99 -56.04 8.91
CA GLN A 139 -30.72 -57.33 9.57
C GLN A 139 -31.19 -57.27 11.05
N PRO A 140 -31.95 -58.24 11.56
CA PRO A 140 -32.38 -58.30 12.95
C PRO A 140 -31.24 -58.80 13.86
N TYR A 141 -31.23 -58.32 15.10
CA TYR A 141 -30.35 -58.71 16.20
C TYR A 141 -30.06 -60.22 16.23
N GLY A 142 -28.80 -60.58 15.99
CA GLY A 142 -28.23 -61.90 16.18
C GLY A 142 -26.71 -61.76 16.21
N ASP A 143 -26.08 -62.41 17.19
CA ASP A 143 -24.68 -62.25 17.60
C ASP A 143 -23.68 -62.12 16.44
N ILE A 144 -22.93 -61.01 16.43
CA ILE A 144 -21.69 -60.87 15.66
C ILE A 144 -20.51 -60.83 16.65
N PRO A 145 -19.49 -61.69 16.50
CA PRO A 145 -18.34 -61.79 17.40
C PRO A 145 -17.38 -60.62 17.21
N ASP A 146 -16.67 -60.25 18.30
CA ASP A 146 -15.50 -59.36 18.38
C ASP A 146 -14.95 -58.85 17.03
N ALA A 147 -15.54 -57.77 16.51
CA ALA A 147 -14.97 -56.97 15.44
C ALA A 147 -14.69 -55.58 16.03
N GLN A 148 -13.43 -55.20 16.00
CA GLN A 148 -12.89 -53.91 16.43
C GLN A 148 -13.84 -52.76 16.07
N VAL A 149 -14.52 -52.24 17.10
CA VAL A 149 -15.29 -51.01 16.97
C VAL A 149 -14.29 -49.91 16.64
N ILE A 150 -14.41 -49.36 15.43
CA ILE A 150 -13.85 -48.06 15.08
C ILE A 150 -14.60 -47.04 15.95
N THR A 151 -14.13 -46.82 17.17
CA THR A 151 -14.66 -45.85 18.14
C THR A 151 -14.17 -44.43 17.92
N ASP A 152 -13.42 -44.14 16.86
CA ASP A 152 -12.83 -42.81 16.64
C ASP A 152 -13.57 -41.94 15.61
N PHE A 153 -14.89 -42.09 15.47
CA PHE A 153 -15.72 -41.04 14.89
C PHE A 153 -16.02 -39.98 15.96
N ARG A 154 -15.09 -39.04 16.15
CA ARG A 154 -15.40 -37.79 16.84
C ARG A 154 -16.10 -36.86 15.86
N PRO A 155 -17.32 -36.35 16.15
CA PRO A 155 -17.87 -35.22 15.42
C PRO A 155 -16.86 -34.08 15.48
N TYR A 156 -16.54 -33.43 14.36
CA TYR A 156 -15.74 -32.22 14.40
C TYR A 156 -16.51 -31.19 15.22
N ASP A 157 -16.07 -31.00 16.46
CA ASP A 157 -16.59 -30.01 17.38
C ASP A 157 -16.56 -28.65 16.70
N TRP A 158 -17.72 -28.01 16.74
CA TRP A 158 -17.87 -26.59 16.49
C TRP A 158 -17.04 -25.86 17.54
N GLN A 159 -15.82 -25.45 17.19
CA GLN A 159 -15.09 -24.54 18.07
C GLN A 159 -15.56 -23.11 17.82
N LEU A 160 -16.15 -22.52 18.87
CA LEU A 160 -16.11 -21.07 19.08
C LEU A 160 -14.67 -20.56 18.91
N ALA A 161 -14.51 -19.26 18.59
CA ALA A 161 -13.21 -18.59 18.58
C ALA A 161 -12.34 -19.10 19.73
N CYS A 162 -11.13 -19.59 19.41
CA CYS A 162 -10.27 -20.22 20.40
C CYS A 162 -10.04 -19.26 21.58
N GLU A 163 -10.17 -19.75 22.82
CA GLU A 163 -9.71 -18.99 23.98
C GLU A 163 -8.19 -18.77 23.89
N ARG A 164 -7.74 -17.59 24.32
CA ARG A 164 -6.34 -17.13 24.30
C ARG A 164 -5.44 -18.17 24.99
N GLY A 165 -4.75 -18.99 24.21
CA GLY A 165 -3.77 -19.97 24.69
C GLY A 165 -2.35 -19.49 24.44
N GLU A 166 -1.51 -19.60 25.48
CA GLU A 166 -0.11 -19.13 25.57
C GLU A 166 0.73 -19.54 24.34
N LEU A 167 1.16 -18.54 23.56
CA LEU A 167 2.06 -18.71 22.41
C LEU A 167 3.50 -18.86 22.90
N SER A 168 4.20 -19.91 22.46
CA SER A 168 5.60 -20.15 22.83
C SER A 168 6.54 -19.16 22.15
N ASN A 169 7.42 -18.56 22.96
CA ASN A 169 8.51 -17.65 22.62
C ASN A 169 9.21 -17.94 21.28
N SER A 170 9.11 -17.01 20.32
CA SER A 170 10.08 -16.88 19.24
C SER A 170 10.47 -15.41 19.06
N GLU A 171 11.76 -15.15 19.24
CA GLU A 171 12.43 -13.85 19.46
C GLU A 171 12.53 -12.97 18.19
N ARG A 172 11.53 -13.01 17.28
CA ARG A 172 11.60 -12.28 15.99
C ARG A 172 10.48 -11.28 15.72
N ASP A 173 9.38 -11.36 16.46
CA ASP A 173 8.22 -10.45 16.31
C ASP A 173 8.08 -9.46 17.47
N GLN A 174 9.10 -9.43 18.31
CA GLN A 174 9.17 -8.57 19.46
C GLN A 174 9.26 -7.10 19.03
N ARG A 175 8.16 -6.37 19.18
CA ARG A 175 8.11 -4.92 18.94
C ARG A 175 8.47 -4.18 20.21
N GLU A 176 9.48 -3.33 20.15
CA GLU A 176 9.78 -2.46 21.27
C GLU A 176 8.61 -1.50 21.49
N VAL A 177 8.05 -1.54 22.70
CA VAL A 177 7.01 -0.64 23.16
C VAL A 177 7.55 0.18 24.32
N VAL A 178 7.44 1.49 24.18
CA VAL A 178 7.88 2.43 25.22
C VAL A 178 6.66 2.94 25.97
N LEU A 179 6.56 2.59 27.25
CA LEU A 179 5.53 3.13 28.13
C LEU A 179 5.98 4.52 28.60
N LEU A 180 5.14 5.53 28.36
CA LEU A 180 5.48 6.93 28.66
C LEU A 180 4.44 7.55 29.59
N ARG A 181 4.89 8.01 30.76
CA ARG A 181 4.06 8.67 31.79
C ARG A 181 4.41 10.16 31.90
N GLY A 182 3.39 11.01 31.96
CA GLY A 182 3.52 12.46 32.18
C GLY A 182 3.28 13.32 30.93
N GLU A 183 2.49 14.38 31.09
CA GLU A 183 2.03 15.25 29.99
C GLU A 183 3.16 16.02 29.28
N GLY A 184 4.24 16.36 30.01
CA GLY A 184 5.34 17.19 29.50
C GLY A 184 6.15 16.60 28.34
N ARG A 185 5.99 15.30 28.04
CA ARG A 185 6.63 14.62 26.89
C ARG A 185 5.66 14.27 25.77
N ILE A 186 4.34 14.35 26.01
CA ILE A 186 3.32 13.92 25.04
C ILE A 186 3.07 15.02 24.00
N VAL A 187 3.02 16.29 24.40
CA VAL A 187 2.77 17.41 23.46
C VAL A 187 3.88 17.51 22.39
N PRO A 188 5.19 17.51 22.74
CA PRO A 188 6.24 17.49 21.71
C PRO A 188 6.16 16.28 20.77
N LEU A 189 5.80 15.11 21.30
CA LEU A 189 5.62 13.90 20.50
C LEU A 189 4.44 14.04 19.52
N MET A 190 3.31 14.58 19.97
CA MET A 190 2.16 14.89 19.12
C MET A 190 2.54 15.90 18.03
N CYS A 191 3.30 16.96 18.36
CA CYS A 191 3.77 17.94 17.39
C CYS A 191 4.65 17.31 16.31
N SER A 192 5.60 16.45 16.73
CA SER A 192 6.49 15.74 15.82
C SER A 192 5.70 14.83 14.88
N LEU A 193 4.80 14.01 15.45
CA LEU A 193 3.94 13.09 14.68
C LEU A 193 3.02 13.82 13.72
N PHE A 194 2.37 14.89 14.18
CA PHE A 194 1.52 15.71 13.34
C PHE A 194 2.31 16.29 12.17
N THR A 195 3.50 16.84 12.44
CA THR A 195 4.36 17.43 11.41
C THR A 195 4.83 16.39 10.40
N GLU A 196 5.23 15.20 10.88
CA GLU A 196 5.65 14.10 10.02
C GLU A 196 4.53 13.65 9.08
N ILE A 197 3.34 13.36 9.62
CA ILE A 197 2.19 12.95 8.81
C ILE A 197 1.74 14.09 7.89
N ALA A 198 1.76 15.34 8.35
CA ALA A 198 1.31 16.49 7.57
C ALA A 198 2.27 16.84 6.42
N THR A 199 3.57 16.60 6.58
CA THR A 199 4.60 16.90 5.56
C THR A 199 5.00 15.70 4.72
N GLN A 200 4.31 14.57 4.91
CA GLN A 200 4.61 13.32 4.22
C GLN A 200 4.51 13.43 2.70
N ASN A 201 5.34 12.64 2.01
CA ASN A 201 5.43 12.65 0.55
C ASN A 201 4.41 11.71 -0.12
N GLN A 202 3.20 11.66 0.41
CA GLN A 202 2.10 10.90 -0.17
C GLN A 202 0.75 11.57 0.12
N VAL A 203 -0.26 11.27 -0.67
CA VAL A 203 -1.63 11.73 -0.37
C VAL A 203 -2.09 11.05 0.91
N TYR A 204 -2.72 11.81 1.80
CA TYR A 204 -3.27 11.25 3.03
C TYR A 204 -4.28 10.14 2.74
N SER A 205 -3.98 8.95 3.26
CA SER A 205 -4.93 7.85 3.42
C SER A 205 -6.07 8.26 4.36
N GLU A 206 -7.09 7.43 4.45
CA GLU A 206 -8.17 7.63 5.42
C GLU A 206 -7.64 7.61 6.87
N PHE A 207 -6.72 6.68 7.17
CA PHE A 207 -6.03 6.63 8.45
C PHE A 207 -5.20 7.88 8.73
N ASP A 208 -4.45 8.40 7.75
CA ASP A 208 -3.69 9.63 7.93
C ASP A 208 -4.60 10.83 8.26
N ARG A 209 -5.76 10.93 7.59
CA ARG A 209 -6.73 12.01 7.84
C ARG A 209 -7.32 11.89 9.24
N ALA A 210 -7.71 10.68 9.64
CA ALA A 210 -8.22 10.42 10.99
C ALA A 210 -7.16 10.77 12.04
N ASP A 211 -5.93 10.33 11.86
CA ASP A 211 -4.81 10.60 12.76
C ASP A 211 -4.54 12.10 12.90
N LEU A 212 -4.48 12.82 11.77
CA LEU A 212 -4.28 14.27 11.76
C LEU A 212 -5.41 15.01 12.48
N LEU A 213 -6.67 14.58 12.33
CA LEU A 213 -7.81 15.16 13.05
C LEU A 213 -7.73 14.90 14.55
N THR A 214 -7.41 13.67 14.95
CA THR A 214 -7.22 13.31 16.36
C THR A 214 -6.08 14.11 16.98
N LEU A 215 -4.90 14.14 16.33
CA LEU A 215 -3.75 14.91 16.79
C LEU A 215 -4.05 16.40 16.85
N ALA A 216 -4.66 16.97 15.81
CA ALA A 216 -5.01 18.39 15.77
C ALA A 216 -5.98 18.79 16.88
N THR A 217 -7.00 17.96 17.17
CA THR A 217 -7.96 18.22 18.24
C THR A 217 -7.26 18.40 19.59
N HIS A 218 -6.28 17.55 19.88
CA HIS A 218 -5.48 17.64 21.10
C HIS A 218 -4.47 18.79 21.05
N LEU A 219 -3.78 19.01 19.93
CA LEU A 219 -2.80 20.09 19.80
C LEU A 219 -3.42 21.49 19.89
N VAL A 220 -4.64 21.68 19.37
CA VAL A 220 -5.40 22.92 19.51
C VAL A 220 -5.78 23.16 20.98
N PHE A 221 -6.15 22.12 21.72
CA PHE A 221 -6.45 22.23 23.15
C PHE A 221 -5.22 22.72 23.96
N TYR A 222 -4.02 22.31 23.55
CA TYR A 222 -2.76 22.72 24.18
C TYR A 222 -2.12 23.99 23.57
N ASP A 223 -2.79 24.68 22.64
CA ASP A 223 -2.22 25.82 21.89
C ASP A 223 -0.84 25.51 21.26
N ALA A 224 -0.70 24.29 20.77
CA ALA A 224 0.58 23.72 20.31
C ALA A 224 0.52 23.25 18.84
N LEU A 225 -0.49 23.68 18.07
CA LEU A 225 -0.64 23.27 16.68
C LEU A 225 0.55 23.78 15.83
N PRO A 226 1.32 22.89 15.17
CA PRO A 226 2.53 23.30 14.45
C PRO A 226 2.25 24.23 13.27
N THR A 227 3.08 25.27 13.12
CA THR A 227 3.27 25.95 11.84
C THR A 227 4.10 25.06 10.93
N LEU A 228 3.56 24.76 9.75
CA LEU A 228 4.23 23.90 8.77
C LEU A 228 5.02 24.79 7.81
N GLU A 229 6.32 24.55 7.67
CA GLU A 229 7.17 25.30 6.75
C GLU A 229 7.38 24.56 5.43
N GLY A 230 7.50 25.33 4.33
CA GLY A 230 7.80 24.81 3.00
C GLY A 230 6.57 24.32 2.21
N PRO A 231 6.69 24.15 0.88
CA PRO A 231 5.56 23.77 0.03
C PRO A 231 5.17 22.30 0.21
N PHE A 232 3.86 22.03 0.36
CA PHE A 232 3.34 20.66 0.35
C PHE A 232 3.58 19.96 -0.98
N ALA A 233 4.08 18.73 -0.93
CA ALA A 233 4.29 17.91 -2.13
C ALA A 233 2.99 17.53 -2.84
N PHE A 234 1.88 17.39 -2.08
CA PHE A 234 0.56 17.01 -2.59
C PHE A 234 -0.46 18.10 -2.29
N ARG A 235 -1.13 18.57 -3.35
CA ARG A 235 -2.08 19.71 -3.30
C ARG A 235 -3.35 19.35 -2.53
N GLU A 236 -3.73 18.07 -2.55
CA GLU A 236 -4.86 17.54 -1.81
C GLU A 236 -4.65 17.61 -0.29
N ASN A 237 -3.40 17.40 0.16
CA ASN A 237 -3.04 17.46 1.58
C ASN A 237 -3.18 18.89 2.12
N LEU A 238 -2.67 19.89 1.37
CA LEU A 238 -2.86 21.30 1.70
C LEU A 238 -4.35 21.66 1.82
N ALA A 239 -5.17 21.21 0.87
CA ALA A 239 -6.60 21.48 0.90
C ALA A 239 -7.30 20.87 2.11
N PHE A 240 -6.93 19.64 2.49
CA PHE A 240 -7.44 19.00 3.69
C PHE A 240 -7.00 19.76 4.96
N LEU A 241 -5.71 20.07 5.11
CA LEU A 241 -5.20 20.81 6.28
C LEU A 241 -5.87 22.18 6.41
N ALA A 242 -5.98 22.93 5.30
CA ALA A 242 -6.57 24.25 5.28
C ALA A 242 -8.07 24.26 5.65
N ALA A 243 -8.80 23.20 5.28
CA ALA A 243 -10.25 23.16 5.46
C ALA A 243 -10.68 22.40 6.73
N ALA A 244 -9.96 21.35 7.12
CA ALA A 244 -10.32 20.47 8.24
C ALA A 244 -9.59 20.81 9.54
N ILE A 245 -8.41 21.45 9.47
CA ILE A 245 -7.55 21.68 10.63
C ILE A 245 -7.45 23.17 10.96
N SER A 246 -6.82 23.96 10.09
CA SER A 246 -6.72 25.41 10.26
C SER A 246 -6.63 26.13 8.92
N THR A 247 -7.44 27.18 8.74
CA THR A 247 -7.40 28.04 7.54
C THR A 247 -6.06 28.72 7.34
N ASP A 248 -5.24 28.82 8.39
CA ASP A 248 -3.93 29.43 8.31
C ASP A 248 -3.08 28.72 7.27
N TYR A 249 -3.11 27.38 7.17
CA TYR A 249 -2.31 26.65 6.18
C TYR A 249 -2.54 27.08 4.72
N ALA A 250 -3.69 27.69 4.40
CA ALA A 250 -3.98 28.16 3.04
C ALA A 250 -3.02 29.24 2.52
N HIS A 251 -2.29 29.96 3.40
CA HIS A 251 -1.26 30.93 2.97
C HIS A 251 -0.15 30.28 2.13
N GLN A 252 -0.03 28.96 2.20
CA GLN A 252 0.92 28.19 1.42
C GLN A 252 0.45 27.88 0.00
N ALA A 253 -0.81 28.12 -0.33
CA ALA A 253 -1.30 27.97 -1.70
C ALA A 253 -0.46 28.83 -2.66
N ARG A 254 -0.05 28.22 -3.77
CA ARG A 254 0.76 28.84 -4.81
C ARG A 254 0.01 28.96 -6.13
N THR A 255 -1.03 28.17 -6.34
CA THR A 255 -1.78 28.06 -7.58
C THR A 255 -3.28 28.26 -7.35
N LEU A 256 -4.00 28.79 -8.35
CA LEU A 256 -5.47 28.89 -8.26
C LEU A 256 -6.13 27.50 -8.18
N ASN A 257 -5.46 26.47 -8.71
CA ASN A 257 -5.88 25.10 -8.60
C ASN A 257 -5.85 24.55 -7.16
N GLU A 258 -4.99 25.05 -6.29
CA GLU A 258 -5.02 24.74 -4.85
C GLU A 258 -6.14 25.49 -4.15
N VAL A 259 -6.35 26.77 -4.49
CA VAL A 259 -7.48 27.55 -3.96
C VAL A 259 -8.82 26.90 -4.33
N LEU A 260 -8.95 26.38 -5.55
CA LEU A 260 -10.11 25.61 -5.98
C LEU A 260 -10.32 24.35 -5.13
N ARG A 261 -9.24 23.60 -4.83
CA ARG A 261 -9.32 22.42 -3.95
C ARG A 261 -9.71 22.80 -2.53
N ILE A 262 -9.19 23.89 -1.99
CA ILE A 262 -9.58 24.42 -0.67
C ILE A 262 -11.07 24.76 -0.67
N ALA A 263 -11.59 25.42 -1.72
CA ALA A 263 -13.02 25.71 -1.83
C ALA A 263 -13.89 24.46 -1.91
N VAL A 264 -13.42 23.42 -2.62
CA VAL A 264 -14.08 22.09 -2.64
C VAL A 264 -14.05 21.45 -1.26
N ALA A 265 -12.92 21.47 -0.56
CA ALA A 265 -12.76 20.92 0.78
C ALA A 265 -13.70 21.61 1.79
N LEU A 266 -13.70 22.95 1.82
CA LEU A 266 -14.57 23.76 2.69
C LEU A 266 -16.07 23.51 2.44
N SER A 267 -16.45 23.12 1.22
CA SER A 267 -17.85 22.84 0.86
C SER A 267 -18.31 21.43 1.26
N ASN A 268 -17.39 20.48 1.43
CA ASN A 268 -17.70 19.04 1.56
C ASN A 268 -17.23 18.39 2.87
N ILE A 269 -16.39 19.05 3.66
CA ILE A 269 -15.95 18.51 4.94
C ILE A 269 -17.02 18.82 6.00
N ASN A 270 -17.94 17.87 6.20
CA ASN A 270 -18.68 17.75 7.45
C ASN A 270 -17.76 17.09 8.50
N LEU A 271 -18.02 17.39 9.79
CA LEU A 271 -17.24 17.02 10.99
C LEU A 271 -16.96 15.51 11.22
N LEU A 272 -17.20 14.63 10.25
CA LEU A 272 -16.94 13.18 10.34
C LEU A 272 -16.15 12.60 9.16
N GLY A 273 -15.47 13.44 8.37
CA GLY A 273 -14.51 12.95 7.38
C GLY A 273 -15.16 12.49 6.06
N THR A 274 -15.09 13.40 5.08
CA THR A 274 -15.09 13.17 3.61
C THR A 274 -16.36 12.71 2.88
N GLU A 275 -16.92 13.63 2.07
CA GLU A 275 -17.66 13.33 0.82
C GLU A 275 -17.25 14.30 -0.34
N GLY A 276 -15.99 14.73 -0.41
CA GLY A 276 -15.52 15.64 -1.48
C GLY A 276 -14.30 15.10 -2.23
N ASP A 277 -14.41 14.96 -3.56
CA ASP A 277 -13.26 14.62 -4.42
C ASP A 277 -12.25 15.78 -4.52
N LEU A 278 -11.24 15.75 -3.65
CA LEU A 278 -10.13 16.73 -3.62
C LEU A 278 -9.19 16.60 -4.84
N SER A 279 -9.31 15.55 -5.64
CA SER A 279 -8.52 15.38 -6.86
C SER A 279 -9.02 16.27 -8.01
N LEU A 280 -10.22 16.86 -7.87
CA LEU A 280 -10.96 17.62 -8.89
C LEU A 280 -11.41 16.80 -10.11
N SER A 281 -11.52 15.47 -9.97
CA SER A 281 -11.99 14.59 -11.04
C SER A 281 -13.51 14.71 -11.22
N ASP A 282 -14.28 14.79 -10.13
CA ASP A 282 -15.75 14.88 -10.19
C ASP A 282 -16.30 16.31 -10.06
N PRO A 283 -17.34 16.72 -10.81
CA PRO A 283 -17.90 18.07 -10.72
C PRO A 283 -18.36 18.43 -9.31
N SER A 284 -17.79 19.47 -8.71
CA SER A 284 -18.11 19.88 -7.34
C SER A 284 -19.18 20.97 -7.30
N ARG A 285 -20.13 20.87 -6.37
CA ARG A 285 -21.03 21.96 -5.99
C ARG A 285 -20.40 22.73 -4.82
N PHE A 286 -20.40 24.06 -4.88
CA PHE A 286 -19.84 24.89 -3.82
C PHE A 286 -20.93 25.34 -2.84
N LYS A 287 -20.70 25.12 -1.55
CA LYS A 287 -21.55 25.58 -0.44
C LYS A 287 -20.68 26.29 0.58
N LEU A 288 -20.32 27.54 0.28
CA LEU A 288 -19.42 28.35 1.12
C LEU A 288 -20.21 29.33 1.99
N ARG A 289 -19.84 29.41 3.27
CA ARG A 289 -20.33 30.44 4.21
C ARG A 289 -19.79 31.81 3.82
N ARG A 290 -20.43 32.89 4.30
CA ARG A 290 -20.03 34.28 3.96
C ARG A 290 -18.54 34.55 4.20
N HIS A 291 -18.01 34.19 5.36
CA HIS A 291 -16.58 34.37 5.68
C HIS A 291 -15.66 33.51 4.79
N GLN A 292 -16.06 32.29 4.43
CA GLN A 292 -15.31 31.43 3.52
C GLN A 292 -15.27 32.02 2.10
N ARG A 293 -16.37 32.65 1.62
CA ARG A 293 -16.36 33.36 0.33
C ARG A 293 -15.36 34.51 0.33
N THR A 294 -15.36 35.35 1.37
CA THR A 294 -14.39 36.45 1.52
C THR A 294 -12.95 35.94 1.57
N PHE A 295 -12.72 34.83 2.28
CA PHE A 295 -11.41 34.21 2.38
C PHE A 295 -10.89 33.72 1.02
N ILE A 296 -11.70 32.95 0.28
CA ILE A 296 -11.32 32.47 -1.06
C ILE A 296 -11.13 33.64 -2.03
N ALA A 297 -11.99 34.67 -1.99
CA ALA A 297 -11.86 35.87 -2.81
C ALA A 297 -10.50 36.56 -2.63
N ARG A 298 -10.03 36.69 -1.38
CA ARG A 298 -8.71 37.27 -1.05
C ARG A 298 -7.57 36.40 -1.58
N LEU A 299 -7.65 35.08 -1.41
CA LEU A 299 -6.62 34.15 -1.93
C LEU A 299 -6.48 34.26 -3.45
N ILE A 300 -7.60 34.30 -4.18
CA ILE A 300 -7.59 34.48 -5.64
C ILE A 300 -6.95 35.83 -6.00
N ASN A 301 -7.38 36.92 -5.35
CA ASN A 301 -6.83 38.25 -5.61
C ASN A 301 -5.30 38.28 -5.45
N THR A 302 -4.78 37.78 -4.33
CA THR A 302 -3.35 37.77 -4.02
C THR A 302 -2.53 36.94 -5.02
N LEU A 303 -3.06 35.79 -5.45
CA LEU A 303 -2.34 34.97 -6.44
C LEU A 303 -2.36 35.59 -7.84
N CYS A 304 -3.49 36.18 -8.25
CA CYS A 304 -3.60 36.90 -9.52
C CYS A 304 -2.72 38.16 -9.55
N GLU A 305 -2.60 38.87 -8.42
CA GLU A 305 -1.71 40.04 -8.28
C GLU A 305 -0.24 39.66 -8.42
N ARG A 306 0.15 38.51 -7.87
CA ARG A 306 1.54 38.04 -7.89
C ARG A 306 1.98 37.57 -9.29
N ASP A 307 1.13 36.82 -9.99
CA ASP A 307 1.43 36.25 -11.30
C ASP A 307 0.13 35.93 -12.06
N TYR A 308 -0.35 36.91 -12.82
CA TYR A 308 -1.60 36.80 -13.56
C TYR A 308 -1.54 35.75 -14.68
N GLU A 309 -0.40 35.60 -15.35
CA GLU A 309 -0.24 34.62 -16.43
C GLU A 309 -0.32 33.19 -15.87
N ALA A 310 0.36 32.90 -14.75
CA ALA A 310 0.23 31.62 -14.07
C ALA A 310 -1.21 31.35 -13.60
N ALA A 311 -1.89 32.37 -13.07
CA ALA A 311 -3.29 32.29 -12.68
C ALA A 311 -4.21 31.94 -13.87
N CYS A 312 -3.99 32.52 -15.04
CA CYS A 312 -4.70 32.17 -16.27
C CYS A 312 -4.47 30.71 -16.67
N TYR A 313 -3.21 30.25 -16.68
CA TYR A 313 -2.88 28.86 -17.00
C TYR A 313 -3.57 27.87 -16.05
N ASP A 314 -3.55 28.15 -14.75
CA ASP A 314 -4.22 27.33 -13.74
C ASP A 314 -5.73 27.28 -13.97
N THR A 315 -6.33 28.43 -14.27
CA THR A 315 -7.77 28.60 -14.46
C THR A 315 -8.26 27.88 -15.71
N ALA A 316 -7.52 27.97 -16.83
CA ALA A 316 -7.94 27.44 -18.12
C ALA A 316 -8.26 25.94 -18.08
N THR A 317 -7.46 25.15 -17.35
CA THR A 317 -7.64 23.69 -17.22
C THR A 317 -8.99 23.31 -16.57
N HIS A 318 -9.55 24.20 -15.74
CA HIS A 318 -10.76 23.96 -14.96
C HIS A 318 -11.77 25.12 -15.09
N ALA A 319 -11.82 25.79 -16.24
CA ALA A 319 -12.56 27.05 -16.42
C ALA A 319 -14.03 26.96 -15.96
N GLU A 320 -14.76 25.90 -16.30
CA GLU A 320 -16.16 25.73 -15.88
C GLU A 320 -16.33 25.51 -14.36
N ARG A 321 -15.33 24.95 -13.68
CA ARG A 321 -15.33 24.86 -12.20
C ARG A 321 -15.06 26.22 -11.59
N PHE A 322 -14.13 26.99 -12.15
CA PHE A 322 -13.87 28.35 -11.71
C PHE A 322 -15.05 29.29 -11.98
N LYS A 323 -15.79 29.15 -13.08
CA LYS A 323 -17.02 29.91 -13.33
C LYS A 323 -18.06 29.64 -12.24
N ARG A 324 -18.22 28.38 -11.83
CA ARG A 324 -19.08 28.00 -10.70
C ARG A 324 -18.61 28.61 -9.39
N LEU A 325 -17.30 28.55 -9.10
CA LEU A 325 -16.72 29.16 -7.91
C LEU A 325 -16.91 30.68 -7.89
N ALA A 326 -16.63 31.36 -9.00
CA ALA A 326 -16.83 32.79 -9.16
C ALA A 326 -18.31 33.18 -8.95
N ARG A 327 -19.25 32.41 -9.50
CA ARG A 327 -20.70 32.60 -9.23
C ARG A 327 -21.04 32.45 -7.75
N THR A 328 -20.37 31.57 -7.01
CA THR A 328 -20.59 31.40 -5.56
C THR A 328 -19.96 32.51 -4.73
N ILE A 329 -18.79 33.00 -5.12
CA ILE A 329 -18.06 34.07 -4.41
C ILE A 329 -18.73 35.42 -4.62
N HIS A 330 -19.25 35.68 -5.82
CA HIS A 330 -19.73 36.99 -6.29
C HIS A 330 -18.63 38.07 -6.26
N PRO A 331 -17.64 38.04 -7.18
CA PRO A 331 -16.54 39.02 -7.26
C PRO A 331 -16.95 40.49 -7.12
N GLY A 332 -18.08 40.87 -7.72
CA GLY A 332 -18.60 42.24 -7.64
C GLY A 332 -18.97 42.73 -6.24
N GLU A 333 -19.14 41.85 -5.25
CA GLU A 333 -19.29 42.24 -3.83
C GLU A 333 -17.98 42.75 -3.20
N TYR A 334 -16.84 42.60 -3.89
CA TYR A 334 -15.49 42.96 -3.41
C TYR A 334 -14.79 43.94 -4.38
N PRO A 335 -15.28 45.18 -4.54
CA PRO A 335 -14.69 46.14 -5.47
C PRO A 335 -13.24 46.51 -5.16
N SER A 336 -12.79 46.37 -3.90
CA SER A 336 -11.41 46.60 -3.51
C SER A 336 -10.44 45.48 -3.92
N LEU A 337 -10.95 44.31 -4.33
CA LEU A 337 -10.15 43.20 -4.83
C LEU A 337 -10.04 43.29 -6.36
N VAL A 338 -9.18 44.19 -6.84
CA VAL A 338 -9.06 44.53 -8.27
C VAL A 338 -8.73 43.29 -9.13
N TYR A 339 -7.73 42.52 -8.73
CA TYR A 339 -7.27 41.35 -9.49
C TYR A 339 -8.28 40.20 -9.49
N LEU A 340 -9.13 40.09 -8.46
CA LEU A 340 -10.25 39.15 -8.46
C LEU A 340 -11.27 39.50 -9.56
N ASN A 341 -11.59 40.79 -9.74
CA ASN A 341 -12.55 41.22 -10.76
C ASN A 341 -11.96 41.07 -12.17
N VAL A 342 -10.71 41.48 -12.39
CA VAL A 342 -10.00 41.26 -13.68
C VAL A 342 -9.92 39.78 -14.05
N TRP A 343 -9.65 38.91 -13.07
CA TRP A 343 -9.67 37.46 -13.27
C TRP A 343 -11.06 36.94 -13.62
N ALA A 344 -12.11 37.41 -12.94
CA ALA A 344 -13.48 36.97 -13.19
C ALA A 344 -13.96 37.39 -14.59
N ASP A 345 -13.66 38.61 -15.03
CA ASP A 345 -14.03 39.11 -16.35
C ASP A 345 -13.38 38.29 -17.47
N ALA A 346 -12.05 38.10 -17.41
CA ALA A 346 -11.32 37.26 -18.37
C ALA A 346 -11.85 35.81 -18.40
N LEU A 347 -12.26 35.28 -17.23
CA LEU A 347 -12.84 33.95 -17.12
C LEU A 347 -14.20 33.85 -17.82
N TYR A 348 -15.06 34.85 -17.67
CA TYR A 348 -16.37 34.87 -18.31
C TYR A 348 -16.30 35.15 -19.81
N ASN A 349 -15.33 35.97 -20.25
CA ASN A 349 -15.08 36.25 -21.66
C ASN A 349 -14.38 35.12 -22.43
N GLY A 350 -13.91 34.07 -21.73
CA GLY A 350 -13.23 32.94 -22.35
C GLY A 350 -11.79 33.23 -22.77
N GLU A 351 -11.14 34.21 -22.13
CA GLU A 351 -9.78 34.65 -22.45
C GLU A 351 -8.70 33.80 -21.76
N MET A 352 -9.10 32.88 -20.88
CA MET A 352 -8.21 31.99 -20.15
C MET A 352 -7.53 30.98 -21.10
N ARG A 353 -6.21 31.11 -21.29
CA ARG A 353 -5.40 30.19 -22.10
C ARG A 353 -4.58 29.27 -21.21
N SER A 354 -4.44 28.00 -21.60
CA SER A 354 -3.54 27.06 -20.92
C SER A 354 -2.12 27.15 -21.47
N TYR A 355 -1.15 26.73 -20.67
CA TYR A 355 0.24 26.65 -21.10
C TYR A 355 0.39 25.65 -22.26
N GLU A 356 -0.36 24.55 -22.23
CA GLU A 356 -0.40 23.56 -23.31
C GLU A 356 -0.88 24.18 -24.63
N SER A 357 -1.83 25.11 -24.58
CA SER A 357 -2.32 25.83 -25.77
C SER A 357 -1.23 26.70 -26.40
N GLU A 358 -0.38 27.32 -25.57
CA GLU A 358 0.78 28.09 -26.04
C GLU A 358 1.86 27.17 -26.62
N VAL A 359 2.12 26.03 -25.98
CA VAL A 359 3.05 25.01 -26.51
C VAL A 359 2.59 24.51 -27.87
N ASP A 360 1.30 24.17 -28.03
CA ASP A 360 0.78 23.70 -29.31
C ASP A 360 0.80 24.82 -30.37
N ALA A 361 0.58 26.08 -29.98
CA ALA A 361 0.77 27.23 -30.87
C ALA A 361 2.24 27.40 -31.31
N ALA A 362 3.20 27.09 -30.43
CA ALA A 362 4.62 27.07 -30.77
C ALA A 362 4.93 25.93 -31.75
N TYR A 363 4.44 24.70 -31.52
CA TYR A 363 4.63 23.59 -32.46
C TYR A 363 4.04 23.89 -33.84
N ARG A 364 2.90 24.59 -33.93
CA ARG A 364 2.31 25.01 -35.22
C ARG A 364 3.21 25.95 -36.05
N SER A 365 4.19 26.60 -35.44
CA SER A 365 5.13 27.45 -36.17
C SER A 365 6.27 26.68 -36.84
N CYS A 366 6.42 25.38 -36.55
CA CYS A 366 7.52 24.54 -37.03
C CYS A 366 8.93 25.09 -36.72
N ASP A 367 9.04 25.97 -35.72
CA ASP A 367 10.28 26.63 -35.31
C ASP A 367 10.80 25.98 -34.00
N VAL A 368 11.95 25.31 -34.09
CA VAL A 368 12.60 24.63 -32.97
C VAL A 368 13.02 25.60 -31.85
N ASP A 369 13.47 26.81 -32.20
CA ASP A 369 13.84 27.84 -31.21
C ASP A 369 12.62 28.34 -30.46
N LYS A 370 11.50 28.53 -31.17
CA LYS A 370 10.24 28.94 -30.53
C LYS A 370 9.72 27.85 -29.59
N VAL A 371 9.71 26.59 -30.03
CA VAL A 371 9.23 25.47 -29.20
C VAL A 371 10.10 25.26 -27.96
N THR A 372 11.43 25.19 -28.14
CA THR A 372 12.36 25.01 -27.02
C THR A 372 12.30 26.18 -26.04
N ARG A 373 12.21 27.42 -26.52
CA ARG A 373 12.05 28.61 -25.68
C ARG A 373 10.78 28.56 -24.83
N VAL A 374 9.64 28.18 -25.43
CA VAL A 374 8.37 28.05 -24.69
C VAL A 374 8.48 26.92 -23.66
N LEU A 375 8.94 25.73 -24.05
CA LEU A 375 9.07 24.57 -23.16
C LEU A 375 10.04 24.82 -21.99
N SER A 376 11.13 25.55 -22.22
CA SER A 376 12.12 25.91 -21.18
C SER A 376 11.53 26.78 -20.05
N ARG A 377 10.41 27.47 -20.27
CA ARG A 377 9.69 28.19 -19.20
C ARG A 377 9.14 27.24 -18.13
N ARG A 378 8.75 26.02 -18.50
CA ARG A 378 8.29 24.97 -17.57
C ARG A 378 9.09 23.69 -17.78
N PRO A 379 10.27 23.55 -17.15
CA PRO A 379 11.19 22.43 -17.39
C PRO A 379 10.56 21.04 -17.19
N GLY A 380 9.63 20.90 -16.25
CA GLY A 380 8.90 19.64 -16.05
C GLY A 380 7.93 19.28 -17.19
N VAL A 381 7.40 20.28 -17.92
CA VAL A 381 6.62 20.03 -19.15
C VAL A 381 7.58 19.65 -20.28
N PHE A 382 8.72 20.35 -20.40
CA PHE A 382 9.77 20.00 -21.36
C PHE A 382 10.21 18.53 -21.17
N ALA A 383 10.54 18.11 -19.94
CA ALA A 383 10.92 16.73 -19.64
C ALA A 383 9.88 15.70 -20.14
N ARG A 384 8.59 15.94 -19.89
CA ARG A 384 7.50 15.05 -20.35
C ARG A 384 7.27 15.08 -21.86
N GLN A 385 7.65 16.16 -22.53
CA GLN A 385 7.54 16.32 -23.98
C GLN A 385 8.85 16.12 -24.74
N LEU A 386 9.97 15.82 -24.06
CA LEU A 386 11.30 15.70 -24.68
C LEU A 386 11.28 14.73 -25.86
N ASN A 387 10.67 13.57 -25.66
CA ASN A 387 10.54 12.56 -26.72
C ASN A 387 9.63 13.00 -27.88
N ARG A 388 8.60 13.83 -27.61
CA ARG A 388 7.78 14.44 -28.68
C ARG A 388 8.64 15.42 -29.47
N ALA A 389 9.38 16.30 -28.80
CA ALA A 389 10.23 17.29 -29.43
C ALA A 389 11.33 16.65 -30.28
N LEU A 390 12.03 15.63 -29.77
CA LEU A 390 13.07 14.89 -30.50
C LEU A 390 12.53 14.11 -31.72
N ARG A 391 11.25 13.72 -31.70
CA ARG A 391 10.60 13.08 -32.86
C ARG A 391 10.12 14.11 -33.88
N TYR A 392 9.56 15.21 -33.41
CA TYR A 392 9.00 16.27 -34.25
C TYR A 392 10.11 17.00 -35.02
N PHE A 393 11.21 17.32 -34.35
CA PHE A 393 12.39 17.96 -34.95
C PHE A 393 13.50 16.93 -35.18
N SER A 394 13.25 15.98 -36.08
CA SER A 394 14.21 14.90 -36.38
C SER A 394 15.54 15.40 -36.97
N GLY A 395 15.53 16.54 -37.66
CA GLY A 395 16.74 17.23 -38.15
C GLY A 395 17.52 17.96 -37.06
N ASP A 396 16.83 18.47 -36.03
CA ASP A 396 17.39 19.38 -35.02
C ASP A 396 17.41 18.74 -33.61
N GLN A 397 17.53 17.42 -33.53
CA GLN A 397 17.49 16.67 -32.26
C GLN A 397 18.53 17.16 -31.25
N GLN A 398 19.72 17.54 -31.72
CA GLN A 398 20.79 18.06 -30.87
C GLN A 398 20.37 19.38 -30.21
N GLN A 399 19.81 20.32 -30.98
CA GLN A 399 19.34 21.61 -30.48
C GLN A 399 18.24 21.45 -29.41
N VAL A 400 17.32 20.51 -29.62
CA VAL A 400 16.30 20.16 -28.62
C VAL A 400 16.94 19.61 -27.34
N ALA A 401 17.91 18.70 -27.46
CA ALA A 401 18.59 18.09 -26.33
C ALA A 401 19.43 19.11 -25.54
N ASP A 402 20.14 20.00 -26.23
CA ASP A 402 20.96 21.05 -25.63
C ASP A 402 20.09 22.06 -24.87
N ALA A 403 18.98 22.48 -25.47
CA ALA A 403 18.01 23.35 -24.80
C ALA A 403 17.42 22.70 -23.54
N PHE A 404 17.16 21.39 -23.57
CA PHE A 404 16.70 20.68 -22.38
C PHE A 404 17.80 20.55 -21.32
N CYS A 405 19.05 20.27 -21.70
CA CYS A 405 20.19 20.19 -20.77
C CYS A 405 20.33 21.45 -19.92
N GLN A 406 20.13 22.64 -20.53
CA GLN A 406 20.21 23.92 -19.81
C GLN A 406 19.17 24.05 -18.68
N VAL A 407 18.01 23.39 -18.80
CA VAL A 407 16.94 23.46 -17.81
C VAL A 407 16.74 22.17 -17.01
N ALA A 408 17.42 21.09 -17.37
CA ALA A 408 17.31 19.78 -16.74
C ALA A 408 17.61 19.80 -15.22
N PRO A 409 18.58 20.58 -14.70
CA PRO A 409 18.79 20.71 -13.25
C PRO A 409 17.58 21.24 -12.46
N ARG A 410 16.67 21.97 -13.12
CA ARG A 410 15.44 22.51 -12.51
C ARG A 410 14.27 21.52 -12.54
N VAL A 411 14.43 20.37 -13.21
CA VAL A 411 13.42 19.31 -13.24
C VAL A 411 13.44 18.54 -11.92
N ALA A 412 12.27 18.10 -11.45
CA ALA A 412 12.19 17.26 -10.25
C ALA A 412 12.98 15.95 -10.45
N ALA A 413 13.88 15.63 -9.51
CA ALA A 413 14.74 14.44 -9.60
C ALA A 413 13.97 13.12 -9.83
N PRO A 414 12.80 12.86 -9.20
CA PRO A 414 12.03 11.64 -9.48
C PRO A 414 11.61 11.50 -10.96
N LEU A 415 11.33 12.61 -11.65
CA LEU A 415 10.97 12.58 -13.07
C LEU A 415 12.19 12.23 -13.93
N LEU A 416 13.37 12.74 -13.58
CA LEU A 416 14.62 12.38 -14.26
C LEU A 416 14.98 10.90 -14.03
N VAL A 417 14.80 10.38 -12.81
CA VAL A 417 14.96 8.95 -12.50
C VAL A 417 13.99 8.10 -13.32
N GLN A 418 12.72 8.50 -13.43
CA GLN A 418 11.74 7.81 -14.26
C GLN A 418 12.16 7.79 -15.74
N MET A 419 12.66 8.92 -16.26
CA MET A 419 13.17 9.00 -17.64
C MET A 419 14.43 8.16 -17.84
N HIS A 420 15.35 8.15 -16.88
CA HIS A 420 16.54 7.30 -16.89
C HIS A 420 16.16 5.84 -17.05
N ASN A 421 15.28 5.34 -16.17
CA ASN A 421 14.78 3.97 -16.22
C ASN A 421 14.15 3.64 -17.58
N MET A 422 13.35 4.55 -18.13
CA MET A 422 12.75 4.34 -19.43
C MET A 422 13.81 4.19 -20.53
N TYR A 423 14.77 5.11 -20.63
CA TYR A 423 15.79 5.05 -21.68
C TYR A 423 16.69 3.82 -21.55
N THR A 424 17.14 3.47 -20.34
CA THR A 424 18.03 2.32 -20.13
C THR A 424 17.35 0.99 -20.39
N ASN A 425 16.10 0.80 -19.94
CA ASN A 425 15.37 -0.45 -20.18
C ASN A 425 14.98 -0.60 -21.65
N ILE A 426 14.65 0.49 -22.36
CA ILE A 426 14.42 0.43 -23.82
C ILE A 426 15.72 0.05 -24.55
N ALA A 427 16.84 0.68 -24.20
CA ALA A 427 18.15 0.35 -24.78
C ALA A 427 18.57 -1.10 -24.52
N ALA A 428 18.22 -1.66 -23.35
CA ALA A 428 18.48 -3.05 -22.99
C ALA A 428 17.51 -4.06 -23.63
N GLY A 429 16.50 -3.61 -24.38
CA GLY A 429 15.50 -4.48 -25.00
C GLY A 429 14.40 -5.00 -24.06
N SER A 430 14.47 -4.69 -22.76
CA SER A 430 13.42 -5.02 -21.77
C SER A 430 12.27 -4.01 -21.72
N GLY A 431 12.41 -2.86 -22.40
CA GLY A 431 11.43 -1.78 -22.45
C GLY A 431 10.42 -1.87 -23.59
N GLN A 432 10.12 -3.05 -24.14
CA GLN A 432 9.13 -3.20 -25.23
C GLN A 432 7.70 -2.86 -24.78
N HIS A 433 7.44 -2.95 -23.49
CA HIS A 433 6.18 -2.58 -22.86
C HIS A 433 6.45 -1.56 -21.74
N ARG A 434 5.43 -0.77 -21.39
CA ARG A 434 5.45 0.10 -20.22
C ARG A 434 4.22 -0.16 -19.35
N LEU A 435 4.41 -0.09 -18.03
CA LEU A 435 3.32 -0.09 -17.07
C LEU A 435 2.81 1.33 -16.88
N VAL A 436 1.52 1.51 -17.07
CA VAL A 436 0.79 2.73 -16.71
C VAL A 436 -0.11 2.39 -15.54
N ILE A 437 0.09 3.06 -14.40
CA ILE A 437 -0.76 2.91 -13.23
C ILE A 437 -1.60 4.18 -13.09
N ASP A 438 -2.91 4.02 -13.05
CA ASP A 438 -3.82 5.14 -12.87
C ASP A 438 -3.92 5.56 -11.38
N LYS A 439 -4.71 6.61 -11.10
CA LYS A 439 -4.96 7.12 -9.74
C LYS A 439 -5.66 6.11 -8.82
N ALA A 440 -6.27 5.06 -9.36
CA ALA A 440 -6.95 4.01 -8.61
C ALA A 440 -6.00 2.85 -8.26
N GLY A 441 -4.73 2.92 -8.66
CA GLY A 441 -3.75 1.84 -8.47
C GLY A 441 -3.88 0.73 -9.51
N VAL A 442 -4.67 0.94 -10.57
CA VAL A 442 -4.88 -0.04 -11.63
C VAL A 442 -3.78 0.09 -12.67
N GLY A 443 -3.05 -1.00 -12.88
CA GLY A 443 -2.02 -1.12 -13.89
C GLY A 443 -2.58 -1.56 -15.25
N SER A 444 -2.02 -1.01 -16.31
CA SER A 444 -2.19 -1.48 -17.68
C SER A 444 -0.82 -1.56 -18.35
N VAL A 445 -0.57 -2.67 -19.04
CA VAL A 445 0.63 -2.84 -19.85
C VAL A 445 0.31 -2.37 -21.25
N VAL A 446 1.06 -1.39 -21.74
CA VAL A 446 0.91 -0.87 -23.10
C VAL A 446 2.24 -0.97 -23.85
N PRO A 447 2.24 -1.11 -25.18
CA PRO A 447 3.48 -1.07 -25.95
C PRO A 447 4.25 0.21 -25.67
N ALA A 448 5.57 0.10 -25.51
CA ALA A 448 6.43 1.27 -25.50
C ALA A 448 6.52 1.86 -26.90
N GLY A 449 6.76 3.17 -26.98
CA GLY A 449 7.02 3.81 -28.27
C GLY A 449 8.33 3.32 -28.89
N SER A 450 8.46 3.39 -30.22
CA SER A 450 9.73 3.16 -30.90
C SER A 450 10.67 4.35 -30.72
N TYR A 451 11.94 4.07 -30.44
CA TYR A 451 12.98 5.10 -30.29
C TYR A 451 14.15 4.76 -31.18
N THR A 452 14.69 5.77 -31.85
CA THR A 452 15.98 5.65 -32.55
C THR A 452 17.10 5.62 -31.52
N GLN A 453 18.23 5.00 -31.86
CA GLN A 453 19.42 4.99 -31.01
C GLN A 453 19.84 6.41 -30.59
N ARG A 454 19.85 7.36 -31.54
CA ARG A 454 20.16 8.77 -31.29
C ARG A 454 19.24 9.42 -30.27
N GLN A 455 17.93 9.13 -30.31
CA GLN A 455 16.97 9.65 -29.32
C GLN A 455 17.23 9.12 -27.91
N LEU A 456 17.60 7.84 -27.79
CA LEU A 456 17.96 7.23 -26.51
C LEU A 456 19.24 7.85 -25.94
N GLU A 457 20.26 8.04 -26.78
CA GLU A 457 21.55 8.64 -26.41
C GLU A 457 21.38 10.09 -25.93
N LEU A 458 20.71 10.93 -26.73
CA LEU A 458 20.45 12.34 -26.38
C LEU A 458 19.58 12.48 -25.14
N GLY A 459 18.51 11.68 -25.04
CA GLY A 459 17.63 11.67 -23.89
C GLY A 459 18.34 11.26 -22.61
N LEU A 460 19.13 10.19 -22.66
CA LEU A 460 19.90 9.72 -21.51
C LEU A 460 20.99 10.71 -21.09
N HIS A 461 21.70 11.32 -22.05
CA HIS A 461 22.67 12.38 -21.77
C HIS A 461 22.02 13.56 -21.03
N ALA A 462 20.88 14.04 -21.52
CA ALA A 462 20.20 15.18 -20.92
C ALA A 462 19.58 14.88 -19.55
N VAL A 463 19.18 13.63 -19.30
CA VAL A 463 18.75 13.18 -17.97
C VAL A 463 19.93 13.14 -17.00
N LYS A 464 21.08 12.59 -17.44
CA LYS A 464 22.30 12.53 -16.62
C LYS A 464 22.82 13.93 -16.28
N SER A 465 22.84 14.86 -17.23
CA SER A 465 23.22 16.25 -16.97
C SER A 465 22.30 16.93 -15.95
N GLY A 466 20.99 16.62 -16.00
CA GLY A 466 20.03 17.13 -15.03
C GLY A 466 20.19 16.58 -13.61
N LEU A 467 20.75 15.37 -13.43
CA LEU A 467 21.00 14.74 -12.12
C LEU A 467 22.40 15.04 -11.58
N SER A 468 23.36 15.28 -12.46
CA SER A 468 24.76 15.46 -12.08
C SER A 468 24.96 16.58 -11.08
N GLY A 469 25.77 16.32 -10.05
CA GLY A 469 26.19 17.31 -9.06
C GLY A 469 25.14 17.74 -8.03
N ARG A 470 23.91 17.21 -8.07
CA ARG A 470 22.83 17.62 -7.15
C ARG A 470 23.13 17.41 -5.67
N LEU A 471 23.98 16.43 -5.35
CA LEU A 471 24.40 16.09 -3.98
C LEU A 471 25.91 16.27 -3.79
N SER A 472 26.56 17.08 -4.64
CA SER A 472 27.98 17.39 -4.46
C SER A 472 28.24 18.04 -3.10
N GLY A 473 29.16 17.46 -2.34
CA GLY A 473 29.51 17.91 -0.99
C GLY A 473 28.63 17.34 0.13
N VAL A 474 27.60 16.55 -0.19
CA VAL A 474 26.73 15.91 0.80
C VAL A 474 27.32 14.57 1.22
N ARG A 475 27.50 14.36 2.53
CA ARG A 475 27.95 13.09 3.11
C ARG A 475 26.75 12.22 3.46
N VAL A 476 26.72 11.00 2.96
CA VAL A 476 25.60 10.07 3.13
C VAL A 476 26.10 8.75 3.69
N HIS A 477 25.55 8.32 4.82
CA HIS A 477 25.76 6.95 5.32
C HIS A 477 24.74 6.01 4.67
N VAL A 478 25.22 4.87 4.15
CA VAL A 478 24.40 3.88 3.43
C VAL A 478 24.58 2.50 4.08
N PRO A 479 23.58 1.98 4.80
CA PRO A 479 23.64 0.65 5.38
C PRO A 479 23.82 -0.48 4.35
N HIS A 480 24.27 -1.65 4.83
CA HIS A 480 24.58 -2.84 4.04
C HIS A 480 23.32 -3.53 3.45
N ASP A 481 22.75 -2.94 2.40
CA ASP A 481 21.71 -3.46 1.47
C ASP A 481 20.96 -2.31 0.77
N VAL A 482 20.90 -1.15 1.42
CA VAL A 482 20.20 0.06 0.96
C VAL A 482 20.66 0.51 -0.43
N GLY A 483 21.96 0.41 -0.73
CA GLY A 483 22.51 0.82 -2.03
C GLY A 483 21.87 0.11 -3.22
N SER A 484 21.39 -1.13 -3.04
CA SER A 484 20.75 -1.94 -4.10
C SER A 484 19.25 -1.69 -4.27
N LEU A 485 18.64 -0.91 -3.37
CA LEU A 485 17.22 -0.58 -3.44
C LEU A 485 16.96 0.36 -4.60
N ALA A 486 15.79 0.22 -5.21
CA ALA A 486 15.31 1.10 -6.26
C ALA A 486 15.01 2.50 -5.67
N MET A 487 15.45 3.54 -6.37
CA MET A 487 15.05 4.91 -6.03
C MET A 487 13.52 5.04 -6.10
N PRO A 488 12.84 5.54 -5.04
CA PRO A 488 11.39 5.59 -5.02
C PRO A 488 10.82 6.47 -6.14
N LEU A 489 9.79 5.98 -6.83
CA LEU A 489 9.08 6.69 -7.90
C LEU A 489 7.58 6.75 -7.56
N GLY A 490 7.21 7.64 -6.63
CA GLY A 490 5.83 7.99 -6.30
C GLY A 490 4.91 6.84 -5.85
N ASN A 491 4.61 6.75 -4.55
CA ASN A 491 3.81 5.67 -3.97
C ASN A 491 2.34 6.02 -3.72
N ARG A 492 1.79 7.04 -4.40
CA ARG A 492 0.44 7.58 -4.13
C ARG A 492 -0.66 6.51 -4.06
N ASN A 493 -0.51 5.43 -4.84
CA ASN A 493 -1.47 4.32 -4.91
C ASN A 493 -0.76 2.98 -4.68
N ALA A 494 0.30 2.97 -3.86
CA ALA A 494 0.94 1.74 -3.43
C ALA A 494 0.28 1.24 -2.14
N SER A 495 0.12 -0.06 -2.01
CA SER A 495 -0.35 -0.70 -0.79
C SER A 495 0.70 -0.60 0.31
N GLU A 496 0.24 -0.42 1.55
CA GLU A 496 1.11 -0.51 2.71
C GLU A 496 1.71 -1.91 2.79
N SER A 497 3.01 -2.01 3.04
CA SER A 497 3.68 -3.30 3.16
C SER A 497 4.58 -3.35 4.38
N LEU A 498 4.76 -4.55 4.93
CA LEU A 498 5.64 -4.76 6.09
C LEU A 498 7.08 -4.31 5.84
N LEU A 499 7.55 -4.33 4.59
CA LEU A 499 8.90 -3.89 4.23
C LEU A 499 8.99 -2.39 3.95
N GLY A 500 7.88 -1.69 3.74
CA GLY A 500 7.89 -0.25 3.42
C GLY A 500 8.63 0.11 2.13
N LEU A 501 8.85 -0.85 1.23
CA LEU A 501 9.58 -0.69 -0.02
C LEU A 501 8.62 -0.43 -1.20
N SER A 502 9.11 0.27 -2.22
CA SER A 502 8.32 0.59 -3.42
C SER A 502 8.41 -0.50 -4.49
N ARG A 503 7.53 -0.41 -5.50
CA ARG A 503 7.55 -1.25 -6.70
C ARG A 503 8.95 -1.31 -7.34
N TYR A 504 9.24 -2.41 -8.04
CA TYR A 504 10.52 -2.72 -8.67
C TYR A 504 11.67 -3.08 -7.71
N ASN A 505 11.52 -2.88 -6.40
CA ASN A 505 12.51 -3.38 -5.45
C ASN A 505 12.59 -4.90 -5.52
N ARG A 506 13.82 -5.42 -5.63
CA ARG A 506 14.12 -6.84 -5.58
C ARG A 506 14.88 -7.15 -4.30
N VAL A 507 14.28 -7.96 -3.44
CA VAL A 507 14.81 -8.28 -2.11
C VAL A 507 15.00 -9.78 -1.94
N ARG A 508 15.97 -10.19 -1.12
CA ARG A 508 16.17 -11.61 -0.80
C ARG A 508 15.01 -12.16 0.03
N LEU A 509 14.62 -13.39 -0.26
CA LEU A 509 13.62 -14.12 0.52
C LEU A 509 14.16 -14.38 1.93
N ASP A 510 15.39 -14.86 2.05
CA ASP A 510 16.03 -15.29 3.30
C ASP A 510 17.38 -14.61 3.58
N PRO A 511 17.40 -13.33 3.99
CA PRO A 511 18.63 -12.56 4.21
C PRO A 511 19.63 -13.23 5.17
N GLN A 512 19.12 -13.91 6.20
CA GLN A 512 19.91 -14.55 7.25
C GLN A 512 20.51 -15.91 6.86
N ALA A 513 20.03 -16.55 5.78
CA ALA A 513 20.53 -17.86 5.36
C ALA A 513 22.00 -17.83 4.90
N MET A 514 22.53 -16.65 4.55
CA MET A 514 23.94 -16.43 4.21
C MET A 514 24.90 -16.60 5.39
N GLN A 515 24.41 -16.46 6.63
CA GLN A 515 25.22 -16.59 7.86
C GLN A 515 25.04 -17.94 8.54
N ALA A 516 24.05 -18.74 8.11
CA ALA A 516 23.79 -20.06 8.66
C ALA A 516 24.64 -21.12 7.95
N LYS A 517 25.29 -21.99 8.73
CA LYS A 517 26.06 -23.16 8.22
C LYS A 517 25.21 -24.16 7.43
N SER A 518 23.88 -24.02 7.39
CA SER A 518 22.97 -24.84 6.59
C SER A 518 21.86 -23.98 5.97
N PRO A 519 21.95 -23.62 4.68
CA PRO A 519 20.94 -22.82 3.97
C PRO A 519 19.61 -23.56 3.74
N ALA A 520 19.50 -24.83 4.16
CA ALA A 520 18.34 -25.69 3.93
C ALA A 520 17.17 -25.49 4.91
N LYS A 521 17.27 -24.55 5.87
CA LYS A 521 16.23 -24.40 6.91
C LYS A 521 14.88 -23.93 6.40
N ASN A 522 14.76 -23.29 5.23
CA ASN A 522 13.50 -22.76 4.70
C ASN A 522 13.22 -23.32 3.29
N SER A 523 12.51 -24.45 3.25
CA SER A 523 12.27 -25.22 2.01
C SER A 523 10.93 -24.93 1.33
N VAL A 524 10.03 -24.22 2.02
CA VAL A 524 8.66 -23.96 1.56
C VAL A 524 8.33 -22.47 1.63
N ILE A 525 7.67 -21.97 0.59
CA ILE A 525 7.02 -20.67 0.58
C ILE A 525 5.52 -20.92 0.79
N ARG A 526 4.93 -20.34 1.82
CA ARG A 526 3.47 -20.33 2.02
C ARG A 526 2.94 -18.96 1.63
N LEU A 527 2.29 -18.87 0.48
CA LEU A 527 1.52 -17.71 0.09
C LEU A 527 0.24 -17.66 0.94
N PHE A 528 -0.25 -16.46 1.25
CA PHE A 528 -1.51 -16.31 1.96
C PHE A 528 -2.30 -15.08 1.51
N THR A 529 -3.61 -15.15 1.72
CA THR A 529 -4.49 -13.98 1.78
C THR A 529 -5.40 -14.07 3.02
N TYR A 530 -5.72 -12.93 3.62
CA TYR A 530 -6.67 -12.79 4.72
C TYR A 530 -7.64 -11.66 4.42
N TRP A 531 -8.90 -11.80 4.80
CA TRP A 531 -9.89 -10.73 4.71
C TRP A 531 -11.00 -10.91 5.75
N ASN A 532 -11.70 -9.82 6.06
CA ASN A 532 -12.81 -9.80 7.02
C ASN A 532 -14.05 -9.10 6.45
N SER A 533 -14.60 -9.64 5.37
CA SER A 533 -15.82 -9.14 4.72
C SER A 533 -16.66 -10.30 4.20
N PRO A 534 -17.98 -10.10 4.00
CA PRO A 534 -18.84 -11.02 3.26
C PRO A 534 -18.50 -10.98 1.76
N ALA A 535 -17.26 -11.32 1.43
CA ALA A 535 -16.71 -11.35 0.08
C ALA A 535 -16.00 -12.68 -0.16
N ASP A 536 -15.99 -13.07 -1.42
CA ASP A 536 -15.27 -14.20 -1.98
C ASP A 536 -13.96 -13.71 -2.58
N VAL A 537 -12.84 -14.07 -1.94
CA VAL A 537 -11.51 -13.61 -2.30
C VAL A 537 -10.64 -14.82 -2.61
N ASP A 538 -10.26 -14.95 -3.88
CA ASP A 538 -9.44 -16.04 -4.37
C ASP A 538 -7.95 -15.72 -4.22
N LEU A 539 -7.18 -16.66 -3.67
CA LEU A 539 -5.74 -16.74 -3.85
C LEU A 539 -5.39 -17.65 -5.03
N SER A 540 -4.41 -17.28 -5.83
CA SER A 540 -3.91 -18.13 -6.91
C SER A 540 -2.42 -17.91 -7.15
N VAL A 541 -1.77 -18.84 -7.86
CA VAL A 541 -0.38 -18.69 -8.30
C VAL A 541 -0.18 -19.22 -9.71
N LEU A 542 0.52 -18.45 -10.54
CA LEU A 542 1.00 -18.88 -11.85
C LEU A 542 2.50 -19.22 -11.77
N LEU A 543 2.91 -20.33 -12.39
CA LEU A 543 4.26 -20.86 -12.31
C LEU A 543 4.92 -20.82 -13.70
N TYR A 544 6.03 -20.11 -13.82
CA TYR A 544 6.74 -19.92 -15.08
C TYR A 544 8.15 -20.50 -15.05
N ASP A 545 8.63 -20.92 -16.22
CA ASP A 545 10.03 -21.27 -16.43
C ASP A 545 10.93 -20.03 -16.57
N ALA A 546 12.23 -20.26 -16.78
CA ALA A 546 13.20 -19.17 -16.96
C ALA A 546 13.03 -18.34 -18.24
N LYS A 547 12.25 -18.82 -19.22
CA LYS A 547 11.94 -18.13 -20.48
C LYS A 547 10.58 -17.42 -20.43
N GLY A 548 9.88 -17.48 -19.30
CA GLY A 548 8.54 -16.91 -19.15
C GLY A 548 7.42 -17.76 -19.76
N ALA A 549 7.69 -19.03 -20.09
CA ALA A 549 6.63 -19.95 -20.48
C ALA A 549 5.86 -20.42 -19.24
N LEU A 550 4.53 -20.40 -19.32
CA LEU A 550 3.66 -20.88 -18.24
C LEU A 550 3.75 -22.40 -18.16
N LEU A 551 4.20 -22.93 -17.02
CA LEU A 551 4.33 -24.37 -16.78
C LEU A 551 3.09 -24.95 -16.12
N ASP A 552 2.56 -24.25 -15.12
CA ASP A 552 1.42 -24.72 -14.32
C ASP A 552 0.73 -23.55 -13.59
N ARG A 553 -0.43 -23.81 -12.99
CA ARG A 553 -1.18 -22.83 -12.18
C ARG A 553 -1.95 -23.53 -11.06
N VAL A 554 -1.99 -22.92 -9.88
CA VAL A 554 -2.75 -23.41 -8.72
C VAL A 554 -3.76 -22.35 -8.29
N TRP A 555 -5.02 -22.76 -8.12
CA TRP A 555 -6.18 -21.91 -7.80
C TRP A 555 -7.32 -22.80 -7.26
N TYR A 556 -8.45 -22.21 -6.86
CA TYR A 556 -9.57 -22.94 -6.24
C TYR A 556 -10.05 -24.16 -7.07
N GLY A 557 -10.11 -24.03 -8.40
CA GLY A 557 -10.54 -25.10 -9.31
C GLY A 557 -9.44 -26.10 -9.71
N SER A 558 -8.17 -25.81 -9.41
CA SER A 558 -7.05 -26.75 -9.57
C SER A 558 -6.08 -26.58 -8.41
N GLN A 559 -6.39 -27.25 -7.31
CA GLN A 559 -5.77 -27.02 -6.00
C GLN A 559 -4.36 -27.61 -5.85
N ARG A 560 -3.79 -28.16 -6.92
CA ARG A 560 -2.50 -28.85 -6.86
C ARG A 560 -1.77 -28.79 -8.20
N ALA A 561 -0.53 -28.34 -8.16
CA ALA A 561 0.42 -28.55 -9.24
C ALA A 561 1.44 -29.62 -8.82
N LYS A 562 1.31 -30.80 -9.44
CA LYS A 562 2.17 -31.98 -9.21
C LYS A 562 2.42 -32.22 -7.72
N LYS A 563 3.67 -32.50 -7.29
CA LYS A 563 4.00 -32.82 -5.89
C LYS A 563 4.54 -31.64 -5.07
N TYR A 564 4.56 -30.44 -5.63
CA TYR A 564 5.28 -29.31 -5.05
C TYR A 564 4.44 -28.06 -4.76
N CYS A 565 3.22 -27.92 -5.27
CA CYS A 565 2.37 -26.76 -4.99
C CYS A 565 0.92 -27.16 -4.64
N TYR A 566 0.36 -26.59 -3.56
CA TYR A 566 -0.89 -27.02 -2.94
C TYR A 566 -1.72 -25.84 -2.43
N HIS A 567 -3.01 -25.79 -2.77
CA HIS A 567 -4.00 -24.82 -2.29
C HIS A 567 -4.70 -25.33 -1.02
N SER A 568 -5.12 -24.42 -0.13
CA SER A 568 -5.84 -24.74 1.11
C SER A 568 -7.29 -25.19 0.95
N GLY A 569 -7.85 -25.07 -0.25
CA GLY A 569 -9.31 -25.00 -0.45
C GLY A 569 -9.79 -23.55 -0.62
N ASP A 570 -11.09 -23.42 -0.82
CA ASP A 570 -11.77 -22.20 -1.29
C ASP A 570 -12.73 -21.69 -0.19
N VAL A 571 -12.49 -20.47 0.30
CA VAL A 571 -13.35 -19.82 1.28
C VAL A 571 -14.10 -18.68 0.60
N THR A 572 -15.40 -18.85 0.37
CA THR A 572 -16.20 -17.89 -0.39
C THR A 572 -16.83 -16.76 0.46
N ASN A 573 -16.62 -16.76 1.77
CA ASN A 573 -17.16 -15.74 2.67
C ASN A 573 -16.25 -15.57 3.90
N GLY A 574 -15.66 -14.38 4.03
CA GLY A 574 -14.77 -14.00 5.12
C GLY A 574 -15.40 -13.21 6.26
N THR A 575 -16.72 -13.26 6.44
CA THR A 575 -17.37 -12.60 7.60
C THR A 575 -16.82 -13.16 8.90
N GLY A 576 -16.20 -12.30 9.71
CA GLY A 576 -15.52 -12.71 10.94
C GLY A 576 -14.09 -13.20 10.72
N GLY A 577 -13.51 -12.96 9.54
CA GLY A 577 -12.15 -13.33 9.17
C GLY A 577 -12.09 -14.64 8.36
N ALA A 578 -11.32 -14.65 7.27
CA ALA A 578 -11.00 -15.84 6.49
C ALA A 578 -9.55 -15.84 6.02
N TRP A 579 -9.00 -17.05 5.83
CA TRP A 579 -7.66 -17.27 5.32
C TRP A 579 -7.66 -18.26 4.14
N GLU A 580 -6.85 -17.98 3.14
CA GLU A 580 -6.41 -18.97 2.14
C GLU A 580 -4.90 -19.03 2.05
N PHE A 581 -4.38 -20.22 1.73
CA PHE A 581 -2.96 -20.51 1.64
C PHE A 581 -2.61 -21.28 0.37
N ILE A 582 -1.40 -21.02 -0.16
CA ILE A 582 -0.76 -21.87 -1.17
C ILE A 582 0.66 -22.20 -0.73
N ASP A 583 0.94 -23.48 -0.51
CA ASP A 583 2.28 -23.97 -0.18
C ASP A 583 3.06 -24.35 -1.44
N LEU A 584 4.29 -23.86 -1.56
CA LEU A 584 5.21 -24.11 -2.67
C LEU A 584 6.56 -24.63 -2.15
N LYS A 585 6.89 -25.89 -2.46
CA LYS A 585 8.18 -26.52 -2.15
C LYS A 585 9.23 -26.09 -3.16
N ILE A 586 10.20 -25.28 -2.72
CA ILE A 586 11.16 -24.60 -3.60
C ILE A 586 12.00 -25.59 -4.41
N ALA A 587 12.60 -26.59 -3.76
CA ALA A 587 13.51 -27.53 -4.42
C ALA A 587 12.79 -28.36 -5.50
N GLN A 588 11.62 -28.91 -5.17
CA GLN A 588 10.84 -29.75 -6.08
C GLN A 588 10.27 -28.93 -7.26
N ALA A 589 9.84 -27.69 -7.01
CA ALA A 589 9.42 -26.80 -8.09
C ALA A 589 10.56 -26.53 -9.08
N ARG A 590 11.79 -26.34 -8.59
CA ARG A 590 12.99 -26.13 -9.42
C ARG A 590 13.38 -27.36 -10.22
N GLU A 591 13.25 -28.57 -9.66
CA GLU A 591 13.43 -29.84 -10.39
C GLU A 591 12.45 -29.93 -11.58
N ASP A 592 11.23 -29.42 -11.40
CA ASP A 592 10.21 -29.31 -12.44
C ASP A 592 10.36 -28.06 -13.35
N ARG A 593 11.54 -27.42 -13.35
CA ARG A 593 11.92 -26.25 -14.16
C ARG A 593 11.19 -24.94 -13.84
N VAL A 594 10.44 -24.88 -12.74
CA VAL A 594 9.84 -23.64 -12.26
C VAL A 594 10.93 -22.69 -11.79
N ARG A 595 10.93 -21.47 -12.31
CA ARG A 595 11.79 -20.38 -11.84
C ARG A 595 10.99 -19.30 -11.14
N TYR A 596 9.84 -18.92 -11.70
CA TYR A 596 9.06 -17.81 -11.18
C TYR A 596 7.72 -18.29 -10.66
N ALA A 597 7.32 -17.79 -9.49
CA ALA A 597 5.98 -17.95 -8.94
C ALA A 597 5.34 -16.57 -8.79
N VAL A 598 4.17 -16.40 -9.39
CA VAL A 598 3.45 -15.12 -9.48
C VAL A 598 2.10 -15.29 -8.77
N PRO A 599 2.02 -14.98 -7.46
CA PRO A 599 0.76 -14.98 -6.74
C PRO A 599 -0.16 -13.87 -7.25
N THR A 600 -1.46 -14.16 -7.25
CA THR A 600 -2.51 -13.22 -7.62
C THR A 600 -3.65 -13.33 -6.62
N VAL A 601 -4.24 -12.20 -6.25
CA VAL A 601 -5.42 -12.15 -5.38
C VAL A 601 -6.57 -11.53 -6.14
N GLN A 602 -7.75 -12.12 -6.10
CA GLN A 602 -8.92 -11.64 -6.82
C GLN A 602 -10.13 -11.54 -5.89
N LEU A 603 -10.87 -10.44 -6.00
CA LEU A 603 -12.24 -10.35 -5.52
C LEU A 603 -13.16 -11.02 -6.55
N TYR A 604 -13.55 -12.25 -6.28
CA TYR A 604 -14.46 -13.00 -7.16
C TYR A 604 -15.88 -12.45 -7.06
N ALA A 605 -16.40 -12.32 -5.84
CA ALA A 605 -17.73 -11.79 -5.56
C ALA A 605 -17.77 -11.00 -4.25
N GLY A 606 -18.55 -9.92 -4.21
CA GLY A 606 -18.94 -9.25 -2.96
C GLY A 606 -20.41 -9.52 -2.68
N HIS A 607 -20.75 -9.84 -1.44
CA HIS A 607 -22.13 -10.19 -1.07
C HIS A 607 -22.85 -9.05 -0.34
N SER A 608 -22.16 -7.95 0.00
CA SER A 608 -22.75 -6.81 0.71
C SER A 608 -22.41 -5.43 0.15
N GLY A 609 -21.86 -5.37 -1.07
CA GLY A 609 -21.54 -4.12 -1.76
C GLY A 609 -20.04 -3.95 -2.10
N GLU A 610 -19.22 -4.93 -1.77
CA GLU A 610 -17.80 -4.97 -2.12
C GLU A 610 -17.63 -5.15 -3.64
N ASN A 611 -17.15 -4.12 -4.34
CA ASN A 611 -17.00 -4.14 -5.79
C ASN A 611 -15.53 -4.18 -6.24
N THR A 612 -14.63 -3.76 -5.37
CA THR A 612 -13.19 -3.69 -5.55
C THR A 612 -12.45 -4.16 -4.29
N LEU A 613 -11.17 -4.48 -4.42
CA LEU A 613 -10.32 -4.87 -3.28
C LEU A 613 -10.27 -3.79 -2.18
N ALA A 614 -10.40 -2.52 -2.56
CA ALA A 614 -10.48 -1.40 -1.61
C ALA A 614 -11.75 -1.40 -0.74
N ASP A 615 -12.81 -2.09 -1.16
CA ASP A 615 -14.06 -2.20 -0.41
C ASP A 615 -14.04 -3.38 0.58
N VAL A 616 -13.03 -4.25 0.49
CA VAL A 616 -12.88 -5.44 1.34
C VAL A 616 -12.13 -5.07 2.62
N ASN A 617 -12.76 -5.30 3.76
CA ASN A 617 -12.15 -4.99 5.05
C ASN A 617 -10.98 -5.93 5.34
N ASP A 618 -9.90 -5.36 5.89
CA ASP A 618 -8.75 -6.10 6.37
C ASP A 618 -8.10 -7.05 5.35
N LEU A 619 -8.10 -6.68 4.06
CA LEU A 619 -7.55 -7.51 3.01
C LEU A 619 -6.01 -7.46 2.98
N PHE A 620 -5.37 -8.57 3.36
CA PHE A 620 -3.91 -8.72 3.32
C PHE A 620 -3.50 -9.85 2.39
N ALA A 621 -2.39 -9.67 1.67
CA ALA A 621 -1.76 -10.74 0.91
C ALA A 621 -0.26 -10.76 1.15
N GLY A 622 0.35 -11.94 1.23
CA GLY A 622 1.76 -12.05 1.57
C GLY A 622 2.32 -13.45 1.45
N PHE A 623 3.49 -13.65 2.04
CA PHE A 623 4.05 -14.98 2.15
C PHE A 623 4.85 -15.19 3.44
N MET A 624 4.95 -16.45 3.82
CA MET A 624 5.76 -16.98 4.91
C MET A 624 6.87 -17.87 4.34
N LEU A 625 7.96 -18.00 5.08
CA LEU A 625 9.02 -18.97 4.80
C LEU A 625 9.00 -20.06 5.86
N LEU A 626 8.73 -21.30 5.44
CA LEU A 626 8.56 -22.42 6.35
C LEU A 626 9.67 -23.47 6.15
N PRO A 627 10.07 -24.17 7.23
CA PRO A 627 11.10 -25.18 7.14
C PRO A 627 10.66 -26.44 6.41
N ARG A 628 9.38 -26.78 6.54
CA ARG A 628 8.70 -27.89 5.86
C ARG A 628 7.21 -27.60 5.82
N VAL A 629 6.49 -28.33 4.99
CA VAL A 629 5.02 -28.26 4.95
C VAL A 629 4.45 -28.77 6.29
N GLY A 630 3.37 -28.15 6.78
CA GLY A 630 2.69 -28.52 8.02
C GLY A 630 3.27 -27.92 9.31
N VAL A 631 4.31 -27.08 9.22
CA VAL A 631 4.78 -26.26 10.36
C VAL A 631 3.91 -24.99 10.46
N GLY A 632 3.57 -24.59 11.69
CA GLY A 632 2.55 -23.57 11.95
C GLY A 632 1.12 -24.13 11.89
N LYS A 633 0.86 -25.27 12.56
CA LYS A 633 -0.47 -25.92 12.61
C LYS A 633 -1.56 -25.01 13.22
N ASN A 634 -1.14 -24.03 14.02
CA ASN A 634 -1.98 -22.92 14.42
C ASN A 634 -1.91 -21.89 13.29
N VAL A 635 -3.05 -21.63 12.64
CA VAL A 635 -3.25 -20.77 11.45
C VAL A 635 -2.75 -19.31 11.63
N HIS A 636 -2.12 -18.99 12.77
CA HIS A 636 -1.88 -17.64 13.28
C HIS A 636 -0.41 -17.38 13.69
N GLU A 637 0.58 -18.16 13.26
CA GLU A 637 1.99 -17.86 13.53
C GLU A 637 2.51 -16.68 12.70
N VAL A 638 2.19 -15.46 13.15
CA VAL A 638 2.58 -14.19 12.53
C VAL A 638 4.11 -14.07 12.39
N SER A 639 4.88 -14.72 13.26
CA SER A 639 6.35 -14.68 13.24
C SER A 639 7.00 -15.34 12.04
N GLN A 640 6.24 -16.11 11.27
CA GLN A 640 6.71 -16.70 10.02
C GLN A 640 6.42 -15.80 8.81
N VAL A 641 5.66 -14.71 8.97
CA VAL A 641 5.33 -13.77 7.88
C VAL A 641 6.58 -13.02 7.46
N ARG A 642 7.03 -13.28 6.24
CA ARG A 642 8.20 -12.60 5.67
C ARG A 642 7.86 -11.21 5.17
N THR A 643 6.69 -11.07 4.56
CA THR A 643 6.10 -9.78 4.14
C THR A 643 4.62 -9.94 3.91
N LYS A 644 3.89 -8.82 3.99
CA LYS A 644 2.49 -8.70 3.62
C LYS A 644 2.22 -7.32 3.02
N PHE A 645 1.17 -7.25 2.23
CA PHE A 645 0.62 -6.06 1.58
C PHE A 645 -0.83 -5.89 2.02
N THR A 646 -1.20 -4.68 2.43
CA THR A 646 -2.60 -4.30 2.66
C THR A 646 -3.21 -3.85 1.33
N LEU A 647 -3.97 -4.74 0.70
CA LEU A 647 -4.46 -4.51 -0.67
C LEU A 647 -5.58 -3.47 -0.66
N THR A 648 -5.33 -2.32 -1.30
CA THR A 648 -6.23 -1.14 -1.25
C THR A 648 -6.54 -0.59 -2.64
N SER A 649 -6.19 -1.32 -3.70
CA SER A 649 -6.46 -0.88 -5.07
C SER A 649 -7.96 -0.89 -5.37
N ARG A 650 -8.48 0.13 -6.09
CA ARG A 650 -9.86 0.12 -6.60
C ARG A 650 -9.96 -0.73 -7.89
N ALA A 651 -9.46 -1.96 -7.77
CA ALA A 651 -9.38 -2.97 -8.81
C ALA A 651 -10.08 -4.25 -8.31
N ARG A 652 -10.40 -5.20 -9.19
CA ARG A 652 -10.95 -6.51 -8.77
C ARG A 652 -9.87 -7.57 -8.55
N GLY A 653 -8.64 -7.31 -8.91
CA GLY A 653 -7.53 -8.22 -8.65
C GLY A 653 -6.22 -7.50 -8.41
N SER A 654 -5.24 -8.23 -7.89
CA SER A 654 -3.92 -7.71 -7.53
C SER A 654 -2.83 -8.73 -7.86
N LEU A 655 -1.70 -8.21 -8.32
CA LEU A 655 -0.43 -8.92 -8.45
C LEU A 655 0.54 -8.25 -7.45
N PRO A 656 0.63 -8.75 -6.20
CA PRO A 656 1.38 -8.09 -5.14
C PRO A 656 2.90 -8.23 -5.30
N LEU A 657 3.37 -9.39 -5.77
CA LEU A 657 4.79 -9.71 -5.85
C LEU A 657 5.10 -10.79 -6.90
N ILE A 658 6.37 -10.94 -7.25
CA ILE A 658 6.92 -12.04 -8.06
C ILE A 658 8.06 -12.69 -7.30
N LEU A 659 8.06 -14.03 -7.18
CA LEU A 659 9.14 -14.79 -6.55
C LEU A 659 10.06 -15.40 -7.62
N ASP A 660 11.36 -15.15 -7.56
CA ASP A 660 12.39 -15.92 -8.29
C ASP A 660 12.95 -17.00 -7.36
N LEU A 661 12.56 -18.25 -7.61
CA LEU A 661 12.93 -19.42 -6.81
C LEU A 661 14.40 -19.81 -7.00
N LYS A 662 15.02 -19.44 -8.14
CA LYS A 662 16.43 -19.73 -8.41
C LYS A 662 17.32 -18.76 -7.65
N GLU A 663 17.07 -17.47 -7.79
CA GLU A 663 17.85 -16.42 -7.12
C GLU A 663 17.42 -16.20 -5.66
N ARG A 664 16.32 -16.85 -5.24
CA ARG A 664 15.67 -16.68 -3.93
C ARG A 664 15.41 -15.20 -3.61
N THR A 665 14.78 -14.53 -4.56
CA THR A 665 14.37 -13.12 -4.42
C THR A 665 12.88 -12.95 -4.63
N MET A 666 12.36 -11.86 -4.08
CA MET A 666 11.04 -11.33 -4.39
C MET A 666 11.20 -9.97 -5.07
N THR A 667 10.46 -9.76 -6.16
CA THR A 667 10.27 -8.43 -6.76
C THR A 667 8.91 -7.89 -6.35
N ILE A 668 8.88 -6.68 -5.80
CA ILE A 668 7.64 -5.99 -5.41
C ILE A 668 6.99 -5.41 -6.66
N THR A 669 5.73 -5.77 -6.91
CA THR A 669 4.98 -5.29 -8.07
C THR A 669 3.83 -4.40 -7.62
N ASP A 670 3.02 -4.87 -6.67
CA ASP A 670 1.88 -4.15 -6.10
C ASP A 670 1.01 -3.44 -7.15
N VAL A 671 0.46 -4.24 -8.09
CA VAL A 671 -0.33 -3.72 -9.21
C VAL A 671 -1.75 -4.24 -9.16
N GLY A 672 -2.73 -3.33 -9.13
CA GLY A 672 -4.14 -3.67 -9.28
C GLY A 672 -4.51 -3.98 -10.74
N ILE A 673 -5.41 -4.92 -10.96
CA ILE A 673 -5.91 -5.37 -12.27
C ILE A 673 -7.43 -5.18 -12.32
N ARG A 674 -7.89 -4.35 -13.27
CA ARG A 674 -9.26 -3.81 -13.30
C ARG A 674 -10.34 -4.90 -13.27
N SER A 675 -10.24 -5.87 -14.17
CA SER A 675 -11.24 -6.91 -14.40
C SER A 675 -11.12 -8.13 -13.49
N GLY A 676 -10.15 -8.15 -12.58
CA GLY A 676 -9.81 -9.36 -11.80
C GLY A 676 -8.75 -10.22 -12.50
N VAL A 677 -8.27 -11.25 -11.81
CA VAL A 677 -7.20 -12.14 -12.29
C VAL A 677 -7.72 -13.56 -12.39
N ASN A 678 -8.56 -13.82 -13.39
CA ASN A 678 -8.90 -15.20 -13.71
C ASN A 678 -7.64 -15.85 -14.27
N VAL A 679 -7.00 -16.75 -13.52
CA VAL A 679 -5.74 -17.37 -13.97
C VAL A 679 -5.89 -18.16 -15.27
N ILE A 680 -7.11 -18.51 -15.70
CA ILE A 680 -7.41 -19.11 -17.01
C ILE A 680 -7.36 -18.08 -18.13
N GLU A 681 -8.08 -16.96 -17.96
CA GLU A 681 -8.34 -15.98 -19.02
C GLU A 681 -7.36 -14.78 -19.01
N SER A 682 -6.92 -14.37 -17.83
CA SER A 682 -6.02 -13.21 -17.61
C SER A 682 -4.53 -13.56 -17.73
N GLY A 683 -4.18 -14.78 -18.14
CA GLY A 683 -2.80 -15.26 -18.21
C GLY A 683 -1.88 -14.38 -19.08
N SER A 684 -2.41 -13.78 -20.16
CA SER A 684 -1.65 -12.87 -21.04
C SER A 684 -1.28 -11.55 -20.36
N VAL A 685 -2.21 -10.95 -19.61
CA VAL A 685 -1.98 -9.70 -18.86
C VAL A 685 -0.98 -9.95 -17.73
N VAL A 686 -1.17 -11.04 -16.97
CA VAL A 686 -0.25 -11.44 -15.90
C VAL A 686 1.14 -11.72 -16.46
N LYS A 687 1.25 -12.42 -17.60
CA LYS A 687 2.52 -12.68 -18.28
C LYS A 687 3.22 -11.39 -18.71
N ALA A 688 2.48 -10.45 -19.32
CA ALA A 688 3.05 -9.17 -19.74
C ALA A 688 3.55 -8.33 -18.54
N MET A 689 2.82 -8.33 -17.42
CA MET A 689 3.28 -7.69 -16.19
C MET A 689 4.52 -8.41 -15.61
N PHE A 690 4.49 -9.74 -15.56
CA PHE A 690 5.62 -10.55 -15.10
C PHE A 690 6.89 -10.26 -15.93
N GLU A 691 6.81 -10.31 -17.26
CA GLU A 691 7.95 -10.05 -18.15
C GLU A 691 8.51 -8.65 -17.94
N LEU A 692 7.64 -7.65 -17.76
CA LEU A 692 8.05 -6.30 -17.46
C LEU A 692 8.87 -6.24 -16.16
N PHE A 693 8.34 -6.75 -15.05
CA PHE A 693 9.01 -6.65 -13.75
C PHE A 693 10.23 -7.57 -13.60
N ALA A 694 10.20 -8.76 -14.20
CA ALA A 694 11.30 -9.71 -14.12
C ALA A 694 12.58 -9.16 -14.79
N HIS A 695 12.42 -8.42 -15.89
CA HIS A 695 13.53 -7.90 -16.69
C HIS A 695 13.81 -6.40 -16.48
N TYR A 696 13.03 -5.72 -15.65
CA TYR A 696 13.25 -4.32 -15.33
C TYR A 696 14.51 -4.12 -14.47
N ALA A 697 15.37 -3.20 -14.89
CA ALA A 697 16.49 -2.72 -14.11
C ALA A 697 16.16 -1.31 -13.57
N PRO A 698 15.87 -1.16 -12.26
CA PRO A 698 15.61 0.14 -11.67
C PRO A 698 16.92 0.91 -11.44
N PHE A 699 16.86 2.24 -11.53
CA PHE A 699 17.90 3.12 -11.02
C PHE A 699 17.99 3.00 -9.50
N THR A 700 19.14 2.53 -9.02
CA THR A 700 19.32 2.21 -7.60
C THR A 700 19.76 3.42 -6.79
N VAL A 701 19.71 3.31 -5.45
CA VAL A 701 20.27 4.31 -4.54
C VAL A 701 21.76 4.53 -4.84
N ALA A 702 22.53 3.46 -5.07
CA ALA A 702 23.94 3.57 -5.44
C ALA A 702 24.15 4.33 -6.76
N ASP A 703 23.34 4.04 -7.78
CA ASP A 703 23.41 4.76 -9.06
C ASP A 703 23.11 6.25 -8.87
N TYR A 704 22.12 6.58 -8.04
CA TYR A 704 21.73 7.95 -7.75
C TYR A 704 22.83 8.72 -7.01
N LEU A 705 23.39 8.15 -5.94
CA LEU A 705 24.47 8.79 -5.17
C LEU A 705 25.71 9.02 -6.05
N ASN A 706 26.10 8.03 -6.85
CA ASN A 706 27.23 8.14 -7.78
C ASN A 706 26.99 9.24 -8.83
N LEU A 707 25.81 9.25 -9.48
CA LEU A 707 25.52 10.23 -10.53
C LEU A 707 25.38 11.66 -9.97
N THR A 708 24.80 11.81 -8.78
CA THR A 708 24.59 13.12 -8.14
C THR A 708 25.83 13.67 -7.44
N GLY A 709 26.88 12.87 -7.29
CA GLY A 709 28.17 13.28 -6.72
C GLY A 709 28.19 13.33 -5.19
N ALA A 710 27.35 12.52 -4.51
CA ALA A 710 27.37 12.40 -3.06
C ALA A 710 28.62 11.66 -2.57
N THR A 711 29.10 12.02 -1.38
CA THR A 711 30.20 11.32 -0.70
C THR A 711 29.62 10.28 0.24
N VAL A 712 29.89 8.99 0.00
CA VAL A 712 29.44 7.92 0.91
C VAL A 712 30.43 7.80 2.07
N VAL A 713 29.94 7.87 3.31
CA VAL A 713 30.74 7.77 4.55
C VAL A 713 30.45 6.48 5.31
N GLY A 714 31.41 6.05 6.12
CA GLY A 714 31.36 4.76 6.83
C GLY A 714 30.60 4.78 8.16
N GLU A 715 30.56 5.93 8.84
CA GLU A 715 29.96 6.09 10.17
C GLU A 715 28.78 7.06 10.15
N ASP A 716 27.79 6.85 11.03
CA ASP A 716 26.58 7.67 11.11
C ASP A 716 26.89 9.11 11.54
N GLU A 717 27.86 9.30 12.43
CA GLU A 717 28.24 10.61 12.97
C GLU A 717 28.91 11.52 11.94
N GLU A 718 29.47 10.94 10.88
CA GLU A 718 30.11 11.68 9.79
C GLU A 718 29.12 12.08 8.68
N ALA A 719 27.87 11.61 8.74
CA ALA A 719 26.90 11.76 7.68
C ALA A 719 25.99 12.98 7.89
N ASP A 720 25.70 13.69 6.80
CA ASP A 720 24.64 14.70 6.78
C ASP A 720 23.25 14.03 6.61
N ILE A 721 23.23 12.81 6.03
CA ILE A 721 22.03 11.98 5.87
C ILE A 721 22.37 10.52 6.21
N VAL A 722 21.61 9.91 7.12
CA VAL A 722 21.65 8.47 7.41
C VAL A 722 20.45 7.79 6.74
N LEU A 723 20.71 6.90 5.79
CA LEU A 723 19.64 6.21 5.06
C LEU A 723 19.11 4.98 5.81
N GLN A 724 17.81 4.73 5.65
CA GLN A 724 17.12 3.52 6.09
C GLN A 724 16.42 2.88 4.89
N PRO A 725 16.12 1.56 4.93
CA PRO A 725 15.45 0.83 3.85
C PRO A 725 13.95 1.12 3.79
N THR A 726 13.56 2.40 3.82
CA THR A 726 12.16 2.86 3.76
C THR A 726 12.00 3.92 2.68
N VAL A 727 10.84 3.94 2.03
CA VAL A 727 10.55 4.95 0.99
C VAL A 727 10.68 6.38 1.51
N ALA A 728 10.31 6.62 2.77
CA ALA A 728 10.42 7.93 3.41
C ALA A 728 11.89 8.38 3.51
N SER A 729 12.78 7.51 4.03
CA SER A 729 14.21 7.81 4.15
C SER A 729 14.87 8.02 2.79
N LEU A 730 14.64 7.12 1.83
CA LEU A 730 15.24 7.23 0.49
C LEU A 730 14.76 8.48 -0.27
N SER A 731 13.52 8.92 -0.05
CA SER A 731 12.98 10.11 -0.70
C SER A 731 13.61 11.41 -0.22
N GLN A 732 14.34 11.41 0.91
CA GLN A 732 15.06 12.59 1.40
C GLN A 732 16.14 13.05 0.42
N LEU A 733 16.76 12.10 -0.31
CA LEU A 733 17.77 12.37 -1.34
C LEU A 733 17.25 13.24 -2.50
N TYR A 734 15.93 13.29 -2.71
CA TYR A 734 15.33 14.19 -3.71
C TYR A 734 15.09 15.61 -3.20
N ARG A 735 15.02 15.78 -1.87
CA ARG A 735 14.63 17.03 -1.21
C ARG A 735 15.83 17.82 -0.71
N TYR A 736 16.97 17.15 -0.52
CA TYR A 736 18.18 17.80 -0.04
C TYR A 736 18.58 18.92 -1.00
N LYS A 737 18.46 20.14 -0.51
CA LYS A 737 19.10 21.33 -1.06
C LYS A 737 20.16 21.64 -0.03
N GLY A 738 21.44 21.65 -0.42
CA GLY A 738 22.52 22.00 0.50
C GLY A 738 22.13 23.23 1.33
N LEU A 739 22.37 23.15 2.64
CA LEU A 739 22.10 24.19 3.61
C LEU A 739 22.57 25.57 3.14
#